data_AF-A0A2S5KTW6-F1
#
_entry.id   AF-A0A2S5KTW6-F1
#
_cell.length_a   1.000
_cell.length_b   1.000
_cell.length_c   1.000
_cell.angle_alpha   90.00
_cell.angle_beta   90.00
_cell.angle_gamma   90.00
#
_symmetry.space_group_name_H-M   'P 1'
#
loop_
_entity.id
_entity.type
_entity.pdbx_description
1 polymer ?
#
loop_
_entity_poly.entity_id
_entity_poly.type
_entity_poly.pdbx_seq_one_letter_code
_entity_poly.pdbx_strand_id
1 'polypeptide(L)'
;MTLPPLLLRQTSLPSAPAETARPSAPQAQDDSASSRLHLDGRVGRLKRALEQEVERHGHYDQALSLEWSEGASVAKRRRLNLGQLPGAEQIAAQYGLSFASREPAPEGSLPQLTLDHGGNAQYLRSHLPEELKTQCQQVFHARYGQPAPAAVYVNGPHTALAVLQGIGESSLKQAPAAYLKQHLLPVHPGLFALRLRPRDVAVAEQLLGTYGAVPSAYAVMAAASGPARAVVADPHLDNQQLLSHLRDSGVCQRLQQLPAGHSLAALGKAAAAQIEALCTVVDERELAVAHRHNPVLANGLQHLQRAADSLPSLSHDSQLFGNGYELLQEELQVCLSALQPYTLDDFKQAARPMLGAAALPAGVVAEVHLLSSGMQAIATSLRLAEKMTGINAVEEAVSEQAGITPVYFEVESLHTDMDLELSDGHAVLATLNHSMPPAAGEQHWGADSVIDAVRSRLAANAEAGETAPLILILDSTLERRGDMDKLVGQMADALSSGSLRMLVCKSFQKYANLCSGKAMAGAIGLISSDDALGRQTRGYLRQVEQGMQRMASNDSQLLVNMLHCRDSEFELLERATGNARFVAQTLLRSGRGQEALLQHDASLPFVVVSSDRPALTLQLGTAATAEIRLPCKDYFSPELLPQRSSFAFSHTSMGVIPGDDEAGEADRYRFSLGQESHAELAERFFMPGLLLQKASTSWSYPHTHQLVQQLTDMAVSLASGRPAAAGRQSAMAMPLLQKLQLCARLERPPVEDRARLQDEPGALRQQQQQDRPRPFFLNKIVSAVNFMGEAMLRHSRPQDWQQPGPARQAVDHLLASLLQSGMPGVSRAGRAKVIEQQAFLCQADMGSPDTEQQQRGLRTLAASCARIPALPGRSRYLLSIPDGVFARASRTDQRRVLEALLTPLDNASQLAAVDKLLQGQQWQLATACLEQLERQPSAPTGKAATPDGSSAPAMQATTLRSRLQEQLLQQRLQAPAAINAARAAPAVQSTAEPRQTVTAEQSERR
;
A
#
# COMPACT_ATOMS: atom_id res chain seq x y z
N MET A 1 -34.41 -12.55 10.58
CA MET A 1 -34.27 -11.66 9.41
C MET A 1 -34.01 -12.52 8.19
N THR A 2 -34.91 -12.50 7.22
CA THR A 2 -34.90 -13.29 5.98
C THR A 2 -34.13 -12.55 4.89
N LEU A 3 -33.05 -13.15 4.37
CA LEU A 3 -32.38 -12.72 3.14
C LEU A 3 -33.17 -13.24 1.92
N PRO A 4 -33.23 -12.51 0.78
CA PRO A 4 -33.99 -12.92 -0.41
C PRO A 4 -33.28 -14.03 -1.22
N PRO A 5 -34.02 -14.80 -2.05
CA PRO A 5 -33.50 -15.97 -2.76
C PRO A 5 -32.76 -15.59 -4.05
N LEU A 6 -31.61 -16.22 -4.29
CA LEU A 6 -30.91 -16.21 -5.58
C LEU A 6 -31.50 -17.31 -6.48
N LEU A 7 -31.95 -16.93 -7.68
CA LEU A 7 -32.44 -17.82 -8.72
C LEU A 7 -31.31 -18.71 -9.27
N LEU A 8 -31.43 -20.02 -9.09
CA LEU A 8 -30.54 -21.03 -9.69
C LEU A 8 -31.27 -21.79 -10.81
N ARG A 9 -30.77 -21.67 -12.04
CA ARG A 9 -31.14 -22.54 -13.17
C ARG A 9 -30.59 -23.94 -12.93
N GLN A 10 -31.47 -24.94 -12.95
CA GLN A 10 -31.12 -26.36 -12.91
C GLN A 10 -30.73 -26.84 -14.32
N THR A 11 -29.52 -27.36 -14.48
CA THR A 11 -29.13 -28.21 -15.60
C THR A 11 -28.99 -29.64 -15.11
N SER A 12 -29.82 -30.53 -15.65
CA SER A 12 -29.84 -31.96 -15.40
C SER A 12 -28.58 -32.65 -15.95
N LEU A 13 -28.01 -33.55 -15.15
CA LEU A 13 -26.98 -34.51 -15.58
C LEU A 13 -27.64 -35.73 -16.24
N PRO A 14 -27.15 -36.23 -17.39
CA PRO A 14 -27.63 -37.48 -17.95
C PRO A 14 -26.96 -38.70 -17.29
N SER A 15 -27.78 -39.73 -17.09
CA SER A 15 -27.46 -41.07 -16.59
C SER A 15 -26.53 -41.85 -17.52
N ALA A 16 -25.56 -42.55 -16.93
CA ALA A 16 -24.64 -43.46 -17.62
C ALA A 16 -25.35 -44.77 -18.05
N PRO A 17 -25.04 -45.35 -19.23
CA PRO A 17 -25.46 -46.70 -19.58
C PRO A 17 -24.41 -47.75 -19.19
N ALA A 18 -24.91 -48.98 -19.13
CA ALA A 18 -24.34 -50.17 -18.53
C ALA A 18 -23.12 -50.79 -19.22
N GLU A 19 -22.41 -51.59 -18.42
CA GLU A 19 -21.30 -52.48 -18.74
C GLU A 19 -21.54 -53.39 -19.96
N THR A 20 -20.56 -53.46 -20.84
CA THR A 20 -20.35 -54.62 -21.73
C THR A 20 -18.87 -55.02 -21.75
N ALA A 21 -18.68 -56.33 -21.85
CA ALA A 21 -17.47 -57.08 -21.54
C ALA A 21 -16.23 -56.76 -22.40
N ARG A 22 -15.05 -56.80 -21.77
CA ARG A 22 -13.73 -56.79 -22.43
C ARG A 22 -13.29 -58.21 -22.82
N PRO A 23 -12.72 -58.44 -24.01
CA PRO A 23 -11.80 -59.54 -24.23
C PRO A 23 -10.38 -59.14 -23.78
N SER A 24 -9.66 -60.16 -23.34
CA SER A 24 -8.28 -60.19 -22.87
C SER A 24 -7.25 -59.87 -23.97
N ALA A 25 -6.26 -59.02 -23.67
CA ALA A 25 -5.01 -58.92 -24.43
C ALA A 25 -3.85 -58.31 -23.59
N PRO A 26 -2.59 -58.71 -23.83
CA PRO A 26 -1.40 -58.42 -23.00
C PRO A 26 -0.81 -57.00 -23.17
N GLN A 27 -1.62 -55.98 -23.49
CA GLN A 27 -1.18 -54.58 -23.60
C GLN A 27 -1.04 -53.85 -22.25
N ALA A 28 -1.53 -54.44 -21.17
CA ALA A 28 -1.58 -53.77 -19.86
C ALA A 28 -0.20 -53.55 -19.19
N GLN A 29 0.84 -54.29 -19.58
CA GLN A 29 2.17 -54.13 -18.96
C GLN A 29 2.99 -52.99 -19.60
N ASP A 30 2.96 -52.83 -20.92
CA ASP A 30 3.62 -51.70 -21.61
C ASP A 30 2.92 -50.36 -21.33
N ASP A 31 1.59 -50.35 -21.24
CA ASP A 31 0.83 -49.16 -20.81
C ASP A 31 1.14 -48.76 -19.37
N SER A 32 1.45 -49.72 -18.49
CA SER A 32 1.83 -49.45 -17.10
C SER A 32 3.23 -48.86 -16.95
N ALA A 33 4.18 -49.29 -17.79
CA ALA A 33 5.55 -48.78 -17.81
C ALA A 33 5.61 -47.37 -18.40
N SER A 34 4.87 -47.14 -19.50
CA SER A 34 4.68 -45.82 -20.08
C SER A 34 3.97 -44.86 -19.11
N SER A 35 2.90 -45.32 -18.44
CA SER A 35 2.21 -44.54 -17.40
C SER A 35 3.11 -44.20 -16.21
N ARG A 36 3.98 -45.12 -15.77
CA ARG A 36 4.96 -44.85 -14.70
C ARG A 36 6.02 -43.83 -15.12
N LEU A 37 6.58 -43.95 -16.33
CA LEU A 37 7.51 -42.97 -16.88
C LEU A 37 6.87 -41.58 -17.02
N HIS A 38 5.61 -41.50 -17.45
CA HIS A 38 4.84 -40.26 -17.52
C HIS A 38 4.58 -39.66 -16.13
N LEU A 39 4.27 -40.49 -15.12
CA LEU A 39 4.08 -40.06 -13.73
C LEU A 39 5.39 -39.60 -13.09
N ASP A 40 6.50 -40.32 -13.27
CA ASP A 40 7.81 -39.96 -12.74
C ASP A 40 8.34 -38.66 -13.39
N GLY A 41 8.21 -38.53 -14.71
CA GLY A 41 8.52 -37.29 -15.43
C GLY A 41 7.67 -36.10 -14.96
N ARG A 42 6.40 -36.36 -14.60
CA ARG A 42 5.51 -35.33 -14.03
C ARG A 42 5.89 -34.96 -12.60
N VAL A 43 6.16 -35.93 -11.72
CA VAL A 43 6.63 -35.67 -10.35
C VAL A 43 7.93 -34.87 -10.39
N GLY A 44 8.86 -35.21 -11.30
CA GLY A 44 10.09 -34.44 -11.50
C GLY A 44 9.86 -33.02 -12.02
N ARG A 45 8.81 -32.75 -12.80
CA ARG A 45 8.41 -31.39 -13.20
C ARG A 45 7.79 -30.62 -12.03
N LEU A 46 6.81 -31.21 -11.35
CA LEU A 46 6.14 -30.59 -10.19
C LEU A 46 7.13 -30.25 -9.07
N LYS A 47 8.09 -31.14 -8.82
CA LYS A 47 9.15 -30.91 -7.83
C LYS A 47 10.00 -29.70 -8.19
N ARG A 48 10.47 -29.61 -9.45
CA ARG A 48 11.24 -28.45 -9.94
C ARG A 48 10.43 -27.16 -9.91
N ALA A 49 9.15 -27.21 -10.30
CA ALA A 49 8.26 -26.05 -10.22
C ALA A 49 8.06 -25.57 -8.77
N LEU A 50 7.94 -26.51 -7.82
CA LEU A 50 7.84 -26.19 -6.40
C LEU A 50 9.17 -25.63 -5.85
N GLU A 51 10.30 -26.22 -6.22
CA GLU A 51 11.64 -25.73 -5.84
C GLU A 51 11.85 -24.28 -6.33
N GLN A 52 11.51 -24.00 -7.59
CA GLN A 52 11.57 -22.65 -8.16
C GLN A 52 10.64 -21.67 -7.45
N GLU A 53 9.42 -22.10 -7.11
CA GLU A 53 8.46 -21.27 -6.40
C GLU A 53 8.93 -20.92 -4.97
N VAL A 54 9.57 -21.88 -4.29
CA VAL A 54 10.17 -21.66 -2.97
C VAL A 54 11.36 -20.71 -3.07
N GLU A 55 12.21 -20.87 -4.09
CA GLU A 55 13.35 -19.97 -4.33
C GLU A 55 12.90 -18.52 -4.58
N ARG A 56 11.91 -18.32 -5.46
CA ARG A 56 11.35 -17.00 -5.77
C ARG A 56 10.75 -16.32 -4.54
N HIS A 57 9.96 -17.05 -3.78
CA HIS A 57 9.40 -16.54 -2.53
C HIS A 57 10.50 -16.24 -1.49
N GLY A 58 11.54 -17.08 -1.46
CA GLY A 58 12.67 -16.96 -0.55
C GLY A 58 13.44 -15.65 -0.68
N HIS A 59 13.52 -15.05 -1.86
CA HIS A 59 14.18 -13.75 -2.04
C HIS A 59 13.48 -12.62 -1.26
N TYR A 60 12.15 -12.57 -1.32
CA TYR A 60 11.37 -11.59 -0.57
C TYR A 60 11.47 -11.84 0.94
N ASP A 61 11.30 -13.09 1.37
CA ASP A 61 11.40 -13.47 2.78
C ASP A 61 12.78 -13.15 3.38
N GLN A 62 13.87 -13.37 2.63
CA GLN A 62 15.22 -13.00 3.07
C GLN A 62 15.35 -11.50 3.33
N ALA A 63 14.83 -10.65 2.44
CA ALA A 63 14.89 -9.20 2.60
C ALA A 63 14.14 -8.74 3.85
N LEU A 64 12.96 -9.32 4.07
CA LEU A 64 12.08 -9.08 5.22
C LEU A 64 12.72 -9.52 6.54
N SER A 65 13.27 -10.73 6.56
CA SER A 65 13.94 -11.29 7.71
C SER A 65 15.14 -10.47 8.16
N LEU A 66 15.96 -10.03 7.22
CA LEU A 66 17.13 -9.22 7.54
C LEU A 66 16.71 -7.90 8.22
N GLU A 67 15.61 -7.28 7.81
CA GLU A 67 15.08 -6.06 8.42
C GLU A 67 14.77 -6.25 9.92
N TRP A 68 14.22 -7.41 10.27
CA TRP A 68 13.85 -7.76 11.64
C TRP A 68 15.04 -8.18 12.51
N SER A 69 16.10 -8.70 11.88
CA SER A 69 17.31 -9.16 12.57
C SER A 69 18.29 -8.04 12.89
N GLU A 70 18.53 -7.13 11.94
CA GLU A 70 19.57 -6.08 12.04
C GLU A 70 19.02 -4.72 12.51
N GLY A 71 17.70 -4.57 12.60
CA GLY A 71 17.05 -3.31 12.96
C GLY A 71 17.19 -2.19 11.93
N ALA A 72 17.71 -2.49 10.72
CA ALA A 72 17.83 -1.56 9.61
C ALA A 72 16.82 -1.87 8.50
N SER A 73 15.98 -0.88 8.15
CA SER A 73 15.01 -1.01 7.07
C SER A 73 15.66 -1.39 5.73
N VAL A 74 14.91 -2.10 4.88
CA VAL A 74 15.34 -2.42 3.50
C VAL A 74 15.76 -1.17 2.76
N ALA A 75 14.99 -0.08 2.85
CA ALA A 75 15.36 1.18 2.21
C ALA A 75 16.69 1.74 2.73
N LYS A 76 16.93 1.74 4.05
CA LYS A 76 18.20 2.21 4.63
C LYS A 76 19.39 1.40 4.10
N ARG A 77 19.28 0.08 4.06
CA ARG A 77 20.31 -0.81 3.51
C ARG A 77 20.53 -0.57 2.03
N ARG A 78 19.46 -0.39 1.27
CA ARG A 78 19.53 -0.08 -0.15
C ARG A 78 20.22 1.25 -0.42
N ARG A 79 19.94 2.29 0.37
CA ARG A 79 20.65 3.58 0.32
C ARG A 79 22.14 3.42 0.56
N LEU A 80 22.54 2.63 1.56
CA LEU A 80 23.96 2.36 1.83
C LEU A 80 24.61 1.62 0.65
N ASN A 81 23.95 0.62 0.08
CA ASN A 81 24.46 -0.14 -1.06
C ASN A 81 24.61 0.75 -2.31
N LEU A 82 23.62 1.59 -2.61
CA LEU A 82 23.69 2.53 -3.72
C LEU A 82 24.76 3.60 -3.47
N GLY A 83 24.85 4.13 -2.26
CA GLY A 83 25.84 5.15 -1.89
C GLY A 83 27.29 4.68 -1.93
N GLN A 84 27.54 3.36 -2.01
CA GLN A 84 28.87 2.79 -2.25
C GLN A 84 29.27 2.80 -3.73
N LEU A 85 28.33 3.03 -4.65
CA LEU A 85 28.61 3.10 -6.09
C LEU A 85 28.96 4.55 -6.48
N PRO A 86 30.15 4.80 -7.07
CA PRO A 86 30.51 6.13 -7.54
C PRO A 86 29.50 6.66 -8.58
N GLY A 87 28.97 7.87 -8.36
CA GLY A 87 27.98 8.50 -9.24
C GLY A 87 26.52 8.18 -8.89
N ALA A 88 26.25 7.33 -7.89
CA ALA A 88 24.91 6.98 -7.45
C ALA A 88 24.45 7.78 -6.22
N GLU A 89 25.22 8.76 -5.74
CA GLU A 89 24.95 9.46 -4.47
C GLU A 89 23.56 10.12 -4.43
N GLN A 90 23.16 10.78 -5.52
CA GLN A 90 21.84 11.42 -5.63
C GLN A 90 20.71 10.39 -5.66
N ILE A 91 20.91 9.27 -6.37
CA ILE A 91 19.93 8.17 -6.46
C ILE A 91 19.75 7.52 -5.08
N ALA A 92 20.85 7.29 -4.38
CA ALA A 92 20.86 6.78 -3.01
C ALA A 92 20.10 7.71 -2.05
N ALA A 93 20.32 9.03 -2.12
CA ALA A 93 19.63 10.00 -1.26
C ALA A 93 18.13 10.10 -1.54
N GLN A 94 17.67 9.62 -2.70
CA GLN A 94 16.26 9.70 -3.12
C GLN A 94 15.48 8.40 -2.91
N TYR A 95 16.17 7.29 -2.67
CA TYR A 95 15.55 5.97 -2.53
C TYR A 95 14.63 5.90 -1.29
N GLY A 96 13.37 5.51 -1.51
CA GLY A 96 12.34 5.45 -0.47
C GLY A 96 11.61 6.75 -0.18
N LEU A 97 11.84 7.82 -0.96
CA LEU A 97 11.05 9.06 -0.85
C LEU A 97 9.61 8.82 -1.33
N SER A 98 8.65 8.96 -0.41
CA SER A 98 7.22 8.75 -0.63
C SER A 98 6.42 10.00 -0.25
N PHE A 99 5.17 10.10 -0.72
CA PHE A 99 4.22 11.19 -0.44
C PHE A 99 3.36 10.98 0.79
N ALA A 100 3.24 9.75 1.23
CA ALA A 100 2.30 9.40 2.26
C ALA A 100 3.06 9.23 3.56
N SER A 101 2.77 10.09 4.53
CA SER A 101 3.04 9.76 5.93
C SER A 101 2.31 8.45 6.21
N ARG A 102 3.07 7.37 6.37
CA ARG A 102 2.59 6.15 7.00
C ARG A 102 2.80 6.35 8.48
N GLU A 103 1.73 6.24 9.27
CA GLU A 103 1.96 6.05 10.69
C GLU A 103 2.84 4.80 10.86
N PRO A 104 3.89 4.85 11.68
CA PRO A 104 4.72 3.69 11.92
C PRO A 104 3.81 2.56 12.38
N ALA A 105 3.94 1.41 11.73
CA ALA A 105 3.11 0.27 12.06
C ALA A 105 3.31 -0.06 13.55
N PRO A 106 2.22 -0.35 14.30
CA PRO A 106 2.34 -0.63 15.73
C PRO A 106 3.30 -1.81 15.98
N GLU A 107 3.94 -1.82 17.15
CA GLU A 107 4.83 -2.90 17.56
C GLU A 107 4.10 -4.25 17.47
N GLY A 108 4.66 -5.19 16.72
CA GLY A 108 4.05 -6.52 16.52
C GLY A 108 3.15 -6.64 15.29
N SER A 109 3.04 -5.59 14.47
CA SER A 109 2.34 -5.61 13.18
C SER A 109 2.83 -6.70 12.22
N LEU A 110 2.00 -7.00 11.21
CA LEU A 110 2.33 -7.95 10.16
C LEU A 110 3.61 -7.52 9.43
N PRO A 111 4.57 -8.43 9.18
CA PRO A 111 5.80 -8.11 8.49
C PRO A 111 5.52 -7.55 7.10
N GLN A 112 6.14 -6.42 6.84
CA GLN A 112 6.24 -5.76 5.54
C GLN A 112 7.67 -5.22 5.40
N LEU A 113 8.15 -5.04 4.17
CA LEU A 113 9.41 -4.32 3.97
C LEU A 113 9.17 -2.84 4.25
N THR A 114 9.99 -2.24 5.10
CA THR A 114 9.96 -0.79 5.32
C THR A 114 10.74 -0.11 4.20
N LEU A 115 10.00 0.50 3.26
CA LEU A 115 10.57 1.23 2.13
C LEU A 115 10.77 2.72 2.40
N ASP A 116 10.39 3.21 3.58
CA ASP A 116 10.38 4.65 3.87
C ASP A 116 11.78 5.26 4.01
N HIS A 117 11.92 6.49 3.52
CA HIS A 117 13.13 7.30 3.69
C HIS A 117 13.41 7.70 5.15
N GLY A 118 12.36 7.76 5.98
CA GLY A 118 12.44 8.24 7.37
C GLY A 118 12.39 9.76 7.52
N GLY A 119 12.37 10.51 6.42
CA GLY A 119 11.97 11.92 6.42
C GLY A 119 10.45 12.02 6.54
N ASN A 120 9.94 12.96 7.33
CA ASN A 120 8.50 13.13 7.51
C ASN A 120 7.88 13.52 6.16
N ALA A 121 7.26 12.55 5.50
CA ALA A 121 6.53 12.71 4.25
C ALA A 121 5.14 13.30 4.51
N GLN A 122 4.98 14.13 5.55
CA GLN A 122 3.83 14.99 5.71
C GLN A 122 3.72 15.82 4.45
N TYR A 123 2.87 15.30 3.58
CA TYR A 123 2.25 15.93 2.43
C TYR A 123 2.87 17.28 2.11
N LEU A 124 3.87 17.27 1.22
CA LEU A 124 4.62 18.45 0.73
C LEU A 124 3.73 19.55 0.09
N ARG A 125 2.40 19.45 0.23
CA ARG A 125 1.41 20.41 -0.23
C ARG A 125 1.23 21.61 0.69
N SER A 126 1.38 21.44 2.00
CA SER A 126 1.03 22.52 2.96
C SER A 126 2.24 23.18 3.60
N HIS A 127 3.33 22.45 3.79
CA HIS A 127 4.53 22.98 4.42
C HIS A 127 5.77 22.19 3.99
N LEU A 128 6.93 22.84 4.03
CA LEU A 128 8.23 22.18 3.92
C LEU A 128 8.62 21.69 5.33
N PRO A 129 8.76 20.37 5.58
CA PRO A 129 9.24 19.86 6.85
C PRO A 129 10.54 20.53 7.30
N GLU A 130 10.70 20.73 8.60
CA GLU A 130 11.89 21.39 9.16
C GLU A 130 13.20 20.67 8.80
N GLU A 131 13.17 19.35 8.64
CA GLU A 131 14.34 18.60 8.15
C GLU A 131 14.73 19.01 6.73
N LEU A 132 13.75 19.14 5.82
CA LEU A 132 13.99 19.57 4.44
C LEU A 132 14.38 21.05 4.38
N LYS A 133 13.78 21.90 5.22
CA LYS A 133 14.16 23.31 5.35
C LYS A 133 15.62 23.46 5.78
N THR A 134 16.04 22.65 6.76
CA THR A 134 17.44 22.59 7.23
C THR A 134 18.37 22.16 6.10
N GLN A 135 18.00 21.15 5.31
CA GLN A 135 18.80 20.74 4.15
C GLN A 135 18.89 21.84 3.09
N CYS A 136 17.80 22.53 2.78
CA CYS A 136 17.83 23.68 1.87
C CYS A 136 18.81 24.76 2.34
N GLN A 137 18.84 25.06 3.65
CA GLN A 137 19.79 26.00 4.25
C GLN A 137 21.24 25.52 4.13
N GLN A 138 21.49 24.23 4.34
CA GLN A 138 22.83 23.64 4.18
C GLN A 138 23.30 23.73 2.73
N VAL A 139 22.44 23.39 1.77
CA VAL A 139 22.74 23.49 0.33
C VAL A 139 23.01 24.95 -0.06
N PHE A 140 22.18 25.88 0.43
CA PHE A 140 22.40 27.30 0.20
C PHE A 140 23.76 27.75 0.74
N HIS A 141 24.07 27.38 1.99
CA HIS A 141 25.34 27.72 2.63
C HIS A 141 26.54 27.13 1.88
N ALA A 142 26.45 25.87 1.43
CA ALA A 142 27.50 25.22 0.65
C ALA A 142 27.76 25.94 -0.69
N ARG A 143 26.71 26.49 -1.31
CA ARG A 143 26.82 27.20 -2.59
C ARG A 143 27.31 28.65 -2.46
N TYR A 144 26.86 29.37 -1.42
CA TYR A 144 27.05 30.82 -1.29
C TYR A 144 27.99 31.23 -0.14
N GLY A 145 28.46 30.28 0.69
CA GLY A 145 29.40 30.53 1.78
C GLY A 145 28.83 31.29 2.97
N GLN A 146 27.55 31.67 2.95
CA GLN A 146 26.87 32.43 4.01
C GLN A 146 25.53 31.80 4.35
N PRO A 147 25.13 31.76 5.64
CA PRO A 147 23.76 31.40 5.98
C PRO A 147 22.80 32.47 5.45
N ALA A 148 21.63 32.05 4.94
CA ALA A 148 20.54 32.96 4.60
C ALA A 148 19.47 32.91 5.70
N PRO A 149 19.58 33.70 6.79
CA PRO A 149 18.66 33.61 7.92
C PRO A 149 17.22 34.05 7.60
N ALA A 150 17.00 34.78 6.51
CA ALA A 150 15.68 35.23 6.07
C ALA A 150 15.46 34.92 4.58
N ALA A 151 15.40 33.63 4.24
CA ALA A 151 15.05 33.17 2.90
C ALA A 151 14.01 32.06 2.98
N VAL A 152 13.08 32.08 2.02
CA VAL A 152 12.17 30.98 1.74
C VAL A 152 12.63 30.24 0.50
N TYR A 153 12.39 28.94 0.44
CA TYR A 153 12.81 28.10 -0.68
C TYR A 153 11.63 27.82 -1.60
N VAL A 154 11.82 28.05 -2.89
CA VAL A 154 10.77 28.02 -3.92
C VAL A 154 11.20 27.17 -5.11
N ASN A 155 10.25 26.53 -5.79
CA ASN A 155 10.51 25.62 -6.90
C ASN A 155 10.78 26.31 -8.25
N GLY A 156 10.50 27.61 -8.38
CA GLY A 156 10.72 28.32 -9.63
C GLY A 156 10.54 29.84 -9.55
N PRO A 157 10.99 30.59 -10.58
CA PRO A 157 10.84 32.04 -10.61
C PRO A 157 9.37 32.51 -10.71
N HIS A 158 8.52 31.76 -11.42
CA HIS A 158 7.12 32.13 -11.62
C HIS A 158 6.29 31.99 -10.34
N THR A 159 6.50 30.92 -9.57
CA THR A 159 5.88 30.72 -8.25
C THR A 159 6.47 31.67 -7.20
N ALA A 160 7.76 31.99 -7.29
CA ALA A 160 8.35 33.05 -6.47
C ALA A 160 7.70 34.43 -6.74
N LEU A 161 7.44 34.75 -8.01
CA LEU A 161 6.71 35.97 -8.38
C LEU A 161 5.29 35.95 -7.78
N ALA A 162 4.62 34.80 -7.83
CA ALA A 162 3.30 34.60 -7.25
C ALA A 162 3.26 34.90 -5.75
N VAL A 163 4.24 34.36 -5.01
CA VAL A 163 4.40 34.61 -3.57
C VAL A 163 4.66 36.09 -3.29
N LEU A 164 5.55 36.73 -4.07
CA LEU A 164 5.84 38.16 -3.90
C LEU A 164 4.62 39.06 -4.20
N GLN A 165 3.78 38.67 -5.15
CA GLN A 165 2.52 39.39 -5.42
C GLN A 165 1.56 39.30 -4.23
N GLY A 166 1.39 38.12 -3.63
CA GLY A 166 0.57 37.94 -2.43
C GLY A 166 1.08 38.68 -1.19
N ILE A 167 2.41 38.89 -1.08
CA ILE A 167 3.00 39.73 -0.02
C ILE A 167 2.68 41.22 -0.21
N GLY A 168 2.48 41.66 -1.46
CA GLY A 168 2.10 43.03 -1.81
C GLY A 168 3.26 44.05 -1.84
N GLU A 169 3.08 45.09 -2.65
CA GLU A 169 4.11 46.13 -2.88
C GLU A 169 4.39 47.00 -1.65
N SER A 170 3.35 47.28 -0.86
CA SER A 170 3.44 48.05 0.39
C SER A 170 4.44 47.40 1.35
N SER A 171 4.42 46.07 1.39
CA SER A 171 5.41 45.31 2.09
C SER A 171 6.75 45.42 1.36
N LEU A 172 6.88 44.99 0.10
CA LEU A 172 8.18 44.88 -0.59
C LEU A 172 8.93 46.20 -0.83
N LYS A 173 8.26 47.36 -0.77
CA LYS A 173 8.77 48.70 -1.13
C LYS A 173 9.20 48.87 -2.59
N GLN A 174 8.89 47.90 -3.45
CA GLN A 174 9.13 47.93 -4.89
C GLN A 174 8.23 46.89 -5.58
N ALA A 175 8.10 47.00 -6.91
CA ALA A 175 7.32 46.07 -7.70
C ALA A 175 7.85 44.62 -7.56
N PRO A 176 6.97 43.58 -7.44
CA PRO A 176 7.36 42.19 -7.24
C PRO A 176 8.36 41.68 -8.28
N ALA A 177 8.17 42.04 -9.56
CA ALA A 177 9.07 41.64 -10.64
C ALA A 177 10.48 42.27 -10.53
N ALA A 178 10.57 43.50 -10.02
CA ALA A 178 11.86 44.14 -9.76
C ALA A 178 12.54 43.52 -8.54
N TYR A 179 11.78 43.22 -7.48
CA TYR A 179 12.25 42.52 -6.29
C TYR A 179 12.82 41.15 -6.63
N LEU A 180 12.08 40.36 -7.42
CA LEU A 180 12.46 39.02 -7.82
C LEU A 180 13.86 38.99 -8.47
N LYS A 181 14.12 39.92 -9.41
CA LYS A 181 15.41 40.00 -10.11
C LYS A 181 16.61 40.23 -9.19
N GLN A 182 16.40 40.87 -8.04
CA GLN A 182 17.46 41.21 -7.09
C GLN A 182 17.64 40.13 -6.00
N HIS A 183 16.56 39.43 -5.65
CA HIS A 183 16.49 38.64 -4.42
C HIS A 183 16.27 37.13 -4.62
N LEU A 184 15.95 36.69 -5.84
CA LEU A 184 15.85 35.27 -6.17
C LEU A 184 17.22 34.72 -6.58
N LEU A 185 17.72 33.74 -5.83
CA LEU A 185 19.01 33.11 -6.07
C LEU A 185 18.79 31.64 -6.47
N PRO A 186 19.31 31.17 -7.63
CA PRO A 186 19.24 29.77 -8.01
C PRO A 186 20.14 28.92 -7.13
N VAL A 187 19.62 27.87 -6.50
CA VAL A 187 20.39 27.00 -5.60
C VAL A 187 20.73 25.69 -6.31
N HIS A 188 19.74 25.07 -6.95
CA HIS A 188 19.84 23.83 -7.73
C HIS A 188 18.69 23.82 -8.76
N PRO A 189 18.74 23.07 -9.87
CA PRO A 189 17.56 22.84 -10.70
C PRO A 189 16.33 22.47 -9.85
N GLY A 190 15.23 23.22 -10.03
CA GLY A 190 13.99 23.08 -9.24
C GLY A 190 14.05 23.61 -7.80
N LEU A 191 15.12 24.31 -7.40
CA LEU A 191 15.30 24.87 -6.05
C LEU A 191 15.94 26.27 -6.11
N PHE A 192 15.19 27.27 -5.65
CA PHE A 192 15.61 28.66 -5.56
C PHE A 192 15.47 29.16 -4.12
N ALA A 193 16.30 30.12 -3.74
CA ALA A 193 16.19 30.83 -2.48
C ALA A 193 15.70 32.25 -2.75
N LEU A 194 14.52 32.59 -2.24
CA LEU A 194 13.97 33.93 -2.27
C LEU A 194 14.32 34.63 -0.95
N ARG A 195 15.23 35.61 -1.02
CA ARG A 195 15.59 36.42 0.15
C ARG A 195 14.46 37.38 0.47
N LEU A 196 14.03 37.40 1.74
CA LEU A 196 12.95 38.25 2.23
C LEU A 196 13.39 38.98 3.50
N ARG A 197 12.56 39.91 3.98
CA ARG A 197 12.75 40.46 5.33
C ARG A 197 12.14 39.50 6.34
N PRO A 198 12.66 39.41 7.58
CA PRO A 198 12.19 38.43 8.56
C PRO A 198 10.67 38.41 8.78
N ARG A 199 10.02 39.57 8.79
CA ARG A 199 8.56 39.69 8.96
C ARG A 199 7.74 39.12 7.80
N ASP A 200 8.32 39.04 6.61
CA ASP A 200 7.64 38.56 5.39
C ASP A 200 7.84 37.06 5.19
N VAL A 201 8.77 36.43 5.93
CA VAL A 201 9.08 34.99 5.80
C VAL A 201 7.87 34.13 6.17
N ALA A 202 7.22 34.41 7.30
CA ALA A 202 6.07 33.63 7.76
C ALA A 202 4.89 33.68 6.77
N VAL A 203 4.62 34.88 6.23
CA VAL A 203 3.58 35.07 5.20
C VAL A 203 3.96 34.31 3.92
N ALA A 204 5.21 34.42 3.49
CA ALA A 204 5.69 33.71 2.31
C ALA A 204 5.59 32.19 2.47
N GLU A 205 5.95 31.65 3.64
CA GLU A 205 5.84 30.21 3.95
C GLU A 205 4.40 29.70 3.84
N GLN A 206 3.42 30.46 4.31
CA GLN A 206 2.00 30.15 4.13
C GLN A 206 1.62 30.12 2.64
N LEU A 207 2.02 31.15 1.87
CA LEU A 207 1.73 31.25 0.45
C LEU A 207 2.44 30.17 -0.40
N LEU A 208 3.52 29.54 0.11
CA LEU A 208 4.20 28.46 -0.61
C LEU A 208 3.29 27.26 -0.81
N GLY A 209 2.53 26.88 0.23
CA GLY A 209 1.58 25.77 0.16
C GLY A 209 0.45 26.09 -0.82
N THR A 210 -0.17 27.26 -0.64
CA THR A 210 -1.27 27.77 -1.46
C THR A 210 -0.93 27.76 -2.96
N TYR A 211 0.21 28.32 -3.35
CA TYR A 211 0.59 28.40 -4.77
C TYR A 211 1.30 27.14 -5.31
N GLY A 212 1.45 26.09 -4.50
CA GLY A 212 2.24 24.91 -4.86
C GLY A 212 3.70 25.26 -5.21
N ALA A 213 4.28 26.22 -4.49
CA ALA A 213 5.62 26.76 -4.72
C ALA A 213 6.72 25.99 -3.99
N VAL A 214 6.37 25.01 -3.16
CA VAL A 214 7.31 24.17 -2.39
C VAL A 214 8.25 23.40 -3.34
N PRO A 215 9.57 23.36 -3.08
CA PRO A 215 10.52 22.52 -3.81
C PRO A 215 10.22 21.02 -3.67
N SER A 216 10.50 20.24 -4.71
CA SER A 216 10.41 18.77 -4.63
C SER A 216 11.46 18.23 -3.65
N ALA A 217 11.07 17.28 -2.79
CA ALA A 217 12.02 16.58 -1.91
C ALA A 217 13.14 15.90 -2.70
N TYR A 218 12.86 15.44 -3.93
CA TYR A 218 13.89 14.89 -4.83
C TYR A 218 14.95 15.92 -5.19
N ALA A 219 14.53 17.15 -5.51
CA ALA A 219 15.45 18.24 -5.84
C ALA A 219 16.28 18.65 -4.62
N VAL A 220 15.66 18.70 -3.43
CA VAL A 220 16.36 19.00 -2.16
C VAL A 220 17.41 17.93 -1.84
N MET A 221 17.05 16.64 -1.90
CA MET A 221 17.99 15.54 -1.62
C MET A 221 19.12 15.44 -2.65
N ALA A 222 18.81 15.66 -3.94
CA ALA A 222 19.84 15.72 -4.98
C ALA A 222 20.83 16.85 -4.70
N ALA A 223 20.33 18.04 -4.35
CA ALA A 223 21.16 19.18 -4.06
C ALA A 223 22.01 18.98 -2.78
N ALA A 224 21.44 18.36 -1.75
CA ALA A 224 22.14 18.02 -0.50
C ALA A 224 23.28 17.01 -0.70
N SER A 225 23.19 16.17 -1.73
CA SER A 225 24.23 15.21 -2.09
C SER A 225 25.41 15.84 -2.85
N GLY A 226 25.29 17.12 -3.23
CA GLY A 226 26.29 17.83 -4.02
C GLY A 226 26.22 17.54 -5.53
N PRO A 227 27.22 18.00 -6.31
CA PRO A 227 27.23 17.81 -7.76
C PRO A 227 27.31 16.31 -8.11
N ALA A 228 26.52 15.89 -9.09
CA ALA A 228 26.54 14.53 -9.60
C ALA A 228 27.95 14.15 -10.06
N ARG A 229 28.50 13.08 -9.50
CA ARG A 229 29.78 12.52 -9.95
C ARG A 229 29.54 11.65 -11.17
N ALA A 230 30.54 11.58 -12.04
CA ALA A 230 30.50 10.66 -13.17
C ALA A 230 30.46 9.21 -12.65
N VAL A 231 29.58 8.40 -13.24
CA VAL A 231 29.55 6.96 -12.97
C VAL A 231 30.83 6.33 -13.54
N VAL A 232 31.57 5.62 -12.69
CA VAL A 232 32.79 4.91 -13.11
C VAL A 232 32.39 3.60 -13.78
N ALA A 233 32.77 3.42 -15.04
CA ALA A 233 32.46 2.22 -15.80
C ALA A 233 33.20 0.98 -15.25
N ASP A 234 32.51 -0.15 -15.19
CA ASP A 234 33.07 -1.45 -14.83
C ASP A 234 33.05 -2.40 -16.06
N PRO A 235 34.21 -2.72 -16.65
CA PRO A 235 34.30 -3.53 -17.87
C PRO A 235 33.83 -4.97 -17.68
N HIS A 236 33.69 -5.45 -16.45
CA HIS A 236 33.20 -6.80 -16.16
C HIS A 236 31.67 -6.92 -16.22
N LEU A 237 30.98 -5.79 -16.35
CA LEU A 237 29.51 -5.75 -16.45
C LEU A 237 29.07 -5.68 -17.91
N ASP A 238 27.98 -6.36 -18.21
CA ASP A 238 27.29 -6.25 -19.50
C ASP A 238 25.78 -6.03 -19.28
N ASN A 239 25.37 -4.77 -19.27
CA ASN A 239 23.97 -4.39 -19.08
C ASN A 239 23.08 -4.83 -20.25
N GLN A 240 23.63 -5.11 -21.44
CA GLN A 240 22.85 -5.70 -22.53
C GLN A 240 22.42 -7.12 -22.18
N GLN A 241 23.31 -7.90 -21.57
CA GLN A 241 22.98 -9.25 -21.10
C GLN A 241 21.97 -9.23 -19.97
N LEU A 242 22.13 -8.33 -18.98
CA LEU A 242 21.18 -8.19 -17.87
C LEU A 242 19.79 -7.79 -18.36
N LEU A 243 19.72 -6.85 -19.32
CA LEU A 243 18.45 -6.41 -19.89
C LEU A 243 17.80 -7.49 -20.78
N SER A 244 18.60 -8.24 -21.55
CA SER A 244 18.11 -9.40 -22.31
C SER A 244 17.58 -10.47 -21.36
N HIS A 245 18.30 -10.72 -20.26
CA HIS A 245 17.85 -11.67 -19.25
C HIS A 245 16.54 -11.23 -18.58
N LEU A 246 16.37 -9.94 -18.27
CA LEU A 246 15.11 -9.42 -17.72
C LEU A 246 13.93 -9.70 -18.68
N ARG A 247 14.13 -9.51 -19.99
CA ARG A 247 13.12 -9.82 -21.04
C ARG A 247 12.85 -11.32 -21.17
N ASP A 248 13.90 -12.10 -21.33
CA ASP A 248 13.83 -13.52 -21.68
C ASP A 248 13.52 -14.41 -20.47
N SER A 249 13.60 -13.88 -19.25
CA SER A 249 13.24 -14.59 -18.00
C SER A 249 11.77 -15.04 -17.98
N GLY A 250 10.93 -14.50 -18.85
CA GLY A 250 9.47 -14.70 -18.85
C GLY A 250 8.76 -14.07 -17.67
N VAL A 251 9.40 -13.13 -16.94
CA VAL A 251 8.82 -12.50 -15.75
C VAL A 251 7.56 -11.69 -16.08
N CYS A 252 7.62 -10.85 -17.12
CA CYS A 252 6.47 -10.08 -17.60
C CYS A 252 5.32 -11.00 -18.00
N GLN A 253 5.63 -12.09 -18.71
CA GLN A 253 4.65 -13.09 -19.09
C GLN A 253 3.98 -13.74 -17.87
N ARG A 254 4.74 -14.13 -16.84
CA ARG A 254 4.17 -14.69 -15.60
C ARG A 254 3.28 -13.69 -14.86
N LEU A 255 3.67 -12.43 -14.81
CA LEU A 255 2.89 -11.36 -14.19
C LEU A 255 1.57 -11.10 -14.95
N GLN A 256 1.60 -11.16 -16.29
CA GLN A 256 0.42 -11.03 -17.16
C GLN A 256 -0.47 -12.28 -17.14
N GLN A 257 0.08 -13.46 -16.82
CA GLN A 257 -0.64 -14.74 -16.79
C GLN A 257 -1.52 -14.94 -15.55
N LEU A 258 -1.51 -14.01 -14.58
CA LEU A 258 -2.48 -14.04 -13.49
C LEU A 258 -3.92 -14.07 -14.09
N PRO A 259 -4.79 -15.00 -13.67
CA PRO A 259 -6.12 -15.13 -14.26
C PRO A 259 -6.90 -13.81 -14.16
N ALA A 260 -7.69 -13.44 -15.16
CA ALA A 260 -8.45 -12.18 -15.16
C ALA A 260 -9.38 -12.02 -13.94
N GLY A 261 -9.88 -13.12 -13.37
CA GLY A 261 -10.67 -13.13 -12.13
C GLY A 261 -9.84 -13.12 -10.84
N HIS A 262 -8.51 -13.05 -10.91
CA HIS A 262 -7.62 -12.98 -9.76
C HIS A 262 -7.50 -11.54 -9.26
N SER A 263 -7.53 -11.35 -7.94
CA SER A 263 -7.58 -10.00 -7.35
C SER A 263 -6.39 -9.11 -7.71
N LEU A 264 -5.21 -9.71 -7.81
CA LEU A 264 -3.95 -9.01 -8.10
C LEU A 264 -3.60 -8.94 -9.60
N ALA A 265 -4.48 -9.39 -10.50
CA ALA A 265 -4.17 -9.43 -11.93
C ALA A 265 -3.86 -8.04 -12.51
N ALA A 266 -4.66 -7.02 -12.16
CA ALA A 266 -4.44 -5.64 -12.62
C ALA A 266 -3.08 -5.10 -12.16
N LEU A 267 -2.67 -5.38 -10.92
CA LEU A 267 -1.38 -4.96 -10.38
C LEU A 267 -0.21 -5.72 -11.00
N GLY A 268 -0.38 -7.02 -11.26
CA GLY A 268 0.61 -7.82 -12.00
C GLY A 268 0.83 -7.30 -13.42
N LYS A 269 -0.24 -7.01 -14.16
CA LYS A 269 -0.15 -6.39 -15.48
C LYS A 269 0.51 -5.01 -15.43
N ALA A 270 0.17 -4.18 -14.45
CA ALA A 270 0.81 -2.88 -14.26
C ALA A 270 2.32 -3.01 -14.05
N ALA A 271 2.76 -4.00 -13.27
CA ALA A 271 4.18 -4.30 -13.06
C ALA A 271 4.87 -4.73 -14.36
N ALA A 272 4.25 -5.63 -15.12
CA ALA A 272 4.77 -6.08 -16.42
C ALA A 272 4.88 -4.91 -17.41
N ALA A 273 3.83 -4.10 -17.52
CA ALA A 273 3.79 -2.94 -18.43
C ALA A 273 4.88 -1.92 -18.10
N GLN A 274 5.17 -1.69 -16.81
CA GLN A 274 6.24 -0.78 -16.39
C GLN A 274 7.64 -1.29 -16.77
N ILE A 275 7.89 -2.60 -16.65
CA ILE A 275 9.15 -3.24 -17.07
C ILE A 275 9.27 -3.21 -18.60
N GLU A 276 8.18 -3.50 -19.31
CA GLU A 276 8.14 -3.47 -20.77
C GLU A 276 8.37 -2.06 -21.31
N ALA A 277 7.80 -1.02 -20.68
CA ALA A 277 8.05 0.37 -21.02
C ALA A 277 9.53 0.76 -20.86
N LEU A 278 10.17 0.33 -19.76
CA LEU A 278 11.62 0.50 -19.57
C LEU A 278 12.42 -0.21 -20.67
N CYS A 279 12.11 -1.47 -20.96
CA CYS A 279 12.84 -2.23 -21.99
C CYS A 279 12.69 -1.59 -23.36
N THR A 280 11.48 -1.16 -23.71
CA THR A 280 11.16 -0.51 -24.99
C THR A 280 11.97 0.77 -25.17
N VAL A 281 11.96 1.68 -24.19
CA VAL A 281 12.69 2.95 -24.32
C VAL A 281 14.20 2.75 -24.37
N VAL A 282 14.72 1.73 -23.69
CA VAL A 282 16.16 1.41 -23.72
C VAL A 282 16.58 0.88 -25.09
N ASP A 283 15.73 0.10 -25.75
CA ASP A 283 15.98 -0.44 -27.09
C ASP A 283 15.87 0.63 -28.17
N GLU A 284 14.76 1.38 -28.18
CA GLU A 284 14.49 2.43 -29.18
C GLU A 284 15.58 3.50 -29.24
N ARG A 285 16.27 3.71 -28.11
CA ARG A 285 17.35 4.71 -27.96
C ARG A 285 18.75 4.10 -27.88
N GLU A 286 18.88 2.79 -28.07
CA GLU A 286 20.15 2.05 -28.00
C GLU A 286 20.94 2.28 -26.69
N LEU A 287 20.24 2.60 -25.58
CA LEU A 287 20.87 3.02 -24.33
C LEU A 287 21.64 1.88 -23.64
N ALA A 288 21.27 0.63 -23.91
CA ALA A 288 21.99 -0.53 -23.37
C ALA A 288 23.44 -0.59 -23.88
N VAL A 289 23.73 -0.07 -25.09
CA VAL A 289 25.09 0.07 -25.62
C VAL A 289 25.83 1.17 -24.88
N ALA A 290 25.23 2.36 -24.78
CA ALA A 290 25.83 3.53 -24.14
C ALA A 290 26.13 3.30 -22.65
N HIS A 291 25.27 2.53 -21.97
CA HIS A 291 25.39 2.20 -20.56
C HIS A 291 25.89 0.78 -20.31
N ARG A 292 26.56 0.13 -21.28
CA ARG A 292 26.95 -1.30 -21.20
C ARG A 292 27.67 -1.66 -19.90
N HIS A 293 28.57 -0.79 -19.46
CA HIS A 293 29.45 -0.98 -18.30
C HIS A 293 29.03 -0.14 -17.08
N ASN A 294 27.78 0.34 -17.01
CA ASN A 294 27.30 1.19 -15.92
C ASN A 294 26.94 0.34 -14.68
N PRO A 295 27.68 0.43 -13.55
CA PRO A 295 27.42 -0.37 -12.35
C PRO A 295 26.13 -0.02 -11.63
N VAL A 296 25.66 1.23 -11.71
CA VAL A 296 24.39 1.65 -11.09
C VAL A 296 23.22 0.99 -11.80
N LEU A 297 23.24 0.99 -13.13
CA LEU A 297 22.24 0.32 -13.96
C LEU A 297 22.26 -1.19 -13.74
N ALA A 298 23.46 -1.82 -13.74
CA ALA A 298 23.59 -3.25 -13.51
C ALA A 298 22.97 -3.66 -12.16
N ASN A 299 23.27 -2.88 -11.12
CA ASN A 299 22.77 -3.09 -9.79
C ASN A 299 21.25 -2.90 -9.71
N GLY A 300 20.70 -1.86 -10.37
CA GLY A 300 19.25 -1.64 -10.49
C GLY A 300 18.54 -2.78 -11.22
N LEU A 301 19.02 -3.19 -12.40
CA LEU A 301 18.42 -4.25 -13.21
C LEU A 301 18.35 -5.59 -12.47
N GLN A 302 19.41 -5.94 -11.73
CA GLN A 302 19.45 -7.17 -10.93
C GLN A 302 18.41 -7.15 -9.80
N HIS A 303 18.23 -6.02 -9.11
CA HIS A 303 17.25 -5.91 -8.03
C HIS A 303 15.82 -5.81 -8.57
N LEU A 304 15.63 -5.08 -9.67
CA LEU A 304 14.37 -5.02 -10.42
C LEU A 304 13.92 -6.43 -10.83
N GLN A 305 14.84 -7.21 -11.40
CA GLN A 305 14.55 -8.60 -11.77
C GLN A 305 14.14 -9.43 -10.57
N ARG A 306 14.88 -9.38 -9.46
CA ARG A 306 14.54 -10.14 -8.23
C ARG A 306 13.16 -9.75 -7.68
N ALA A 307 12.85 -8.46 -7.65
CA ALA A 307 11.55 -7.98 -7.21
C ALA A 307 10.43 -8.50 -8.14
N ALA A 308 10.61 -8.36 -9.46
CA ALA A 308 9.66 -8.84 -10.46
C ALA A 308 9.48 -10.36 -10.41
N ASP A 309 10.54 -11.13 -10.23
CA ASP A 309 10.51 -12.59 -10.17
C ASP A 309 9.82 -13.12 -8.91
N SER A 310 9.82 -12.35 -7.82
CA SER A 310 9.19 -12.73 -6.55
C SER A 310 7.66 -12.51 -6.59
N LEU A 311 7.20 -11.47 -7.30
CA LEU A 311 5.80 -11.04 -7.29
C LEU A 311 4.78 -12.15 -7.61
N PRO A 312 4.92 -12.96 -8.67
CA PRO A 312 3.96 -14.04 -8.96
C PRO A 312 3.79 -15.02 -7.80
N SER A 313 4.85 -15.30 -7.05
CA SER A 313 4.82 -16.21 -5.89
C SER A 313 4.15 -15.56 -4.67
N LEU A 314 4.08 -14.22 -4.61
CA LEU A 314 3.38 -13.44 -3.59
C LEU A 314 1.88 -13.27 -3.89
N SER A 315 1.37 -13.75 -5.04
CA SER A 315 -0.02 -13.48 -5.48
C SER A 315 -1.11 -13.99 -4.53
N HIS A 316 -0.74 -14.78 -3.54
CA HIS A 316 -1.64 -15.31 -2.52
C HIS A 316 -1.91 -14.35 -1.36
N ASP A 317 -1.24 -13.20 -1.32
CA ASP A 317 -1.33 -12.20 -0.27
C ASP A 317 -1.24 -10.79 -0.88
N SER A 318 -2.34 -10.05 -0.83
CA SER A 318 -2.42 -8.71 -1.42
C SER A 318 -1.45 -7.71 -0.78
N GLN A 319 -1.17 -7.84 0.51
CA GLN A 319 -0.32 -6.92 1.26
C GLN A 319 1.15 -7.12 0.88
N LEU A 320 1.61 -8.38 0.81
CA LEU A 320 2.98 -8.68 0.38
C LEU A 320 3.19 -8.33 -1.09
N PHE A 321 2.22 -8.66 -1.95
CA PHE A 321 2.31 -8.33 -3.37
C PHE A 321 2.34 -6.81 -3.57
N GLY A 322 1.48 -6.06 -2.88
CA GLY A 322 1.49 -4.60 -2.92
C GLY A 322 2.82 -4.01 -2.45
N ASN A 323 3.40 -4.54 -1.37
CA ASN A 323 4.71 -4.10 -0.87
C ASN A 323 5.88 -4.49 -1.80
N GLY A 324 5.83 -5.68 -2.41
CA GLY A 324 6.79 -6.10 -3.44
C GLY A 324 6.68 -5.26 -4.72
N TYR A 325 5.47 -4.79 -5.05
CA TYR A 325 5.22 -3.90 -6.18
C TYR A 325 5.78 -2.49 -5.91
N GLU A 326 5.64 -1.97 -4.70
CA GLU A 326 6.31 -0.73 -4.27
C GLU A 326 7.84 -0.86 -4.37
N LEU A 327 8.42 -2.00 -3.96
CA LEU A 327 9.85 -2.28 -4.12
C LEU A 327 10.27 -2.29 -5.60
N LEU A 328 9.48 -2.92 -6.47
CA LEU A 328 9.72 -2.92 -7.92
C LEU A 328 9.80 -1.50 -8.48
N GLN A 329 8.93 -0.59 -8.02
CA GLN A 329 8.92 0.80 -8.47
C GLN A 329 10.12 1.60 -7.98
N GLU A 330 10.62 1.33 -6.77
CA GLU A 330 11.88 1.89 -6.27
C GLU A 330 13.07 1.46 -7.15
N GLU A 331 13.16 0.17 -7.51
CA GLU A 331 14.25 -0.33 -8.36
C GLU A 331 14.11 0.13 -9.82
N LEU A 332 12.88 0.30 -10.30
CA LEU A 332 12.60 0.93 -11.59
C LEU A 332 13.10 2.39 -11.60
N GLN A 333 12.86 3.13 -10.52
CA GLN A 333 13.39 4.49 -10.39
C GLN A 333 14.92 4.51 -10.42
N VAL A 334 15.61 3.55 -9.78
CA VAL A 334 17.08 3.43 -9.85
C VAL A 334 17.52 3.27 -11.31
N CYS A 335 16.90 2.36 -12.07
CA CYS A 335 17.22 2.13 -13.47
C CYS A 335 17.00 3.38 -14.33
N LEU A 336 15.82 4.01 -14.21
CA LEU A 336 15.47 5.22 -14.95
C LEU A 336 16.35 6.42 -14.59
N SER A 337 16.75 6.55 -13.33
CA SER A 337 17.64 7.61 -12.88
C SER A 337 19.06 7.45 -13.42
N ALA A 338 19.54 6.19 -13.56
CA ALA A 338 20.84 5.88 -14.14
C ALA A 338 20.89 6.05 -15.66
N LEU A 339 19.75 5.91 -16.35
CA LEU A 339 19.62 6.00 -17.80
C LEU A 339 19.21 7.39 -18.30
N GLN A 340 18.36 8.11 -17.55
CA GLN A 340 17.69 9.35 -17.98
C GLN A 340 17.11 9.26 -19.42
N PRO A 341 16.28 8.25 -19.73
CA PRO A 341 15.91 7.96 -21.11
C PRO A 341 14.93 8.97 -21.72
N TYR A 342 14.16 9.69 -20.89
CA TYR A 342 13.06 10.53 -21.33
C TYR A 342 13.43 12.03 -21.37
N THR A 343 12.86 12.69 -22.36
CA THR A 343 12.92 14.13 -22.62
C THR A 343 11.57 14.80 -22.34
N LEU A 344 11.53 16.13 -22.48
CA LEU A 344 10.30 16.89 -22.32
C LEU A 344 9.25 16.55 -23.39
N ASP A 345 9.70 16.25 -24.62
CA ASP A 345 8.79 15.88 -25.71
C ASP A 345 8.17 14.50 -25.47
N ASP A 346 8.92 13.56 -24.89
CA ASP A 346 8.40 12.26 -24.46
C ASP A 346 7.29 12.42 -23.41
N PHE A 347 7.50 13.32 -22.43
CA PHE A 347 6.45 13.70 -21.48
C PHE A 347 5.20 14.23 -22.19
N LYS A 348 5.36 15.19 -23.11
CA LYS A 348 4.22 15.77 -23.83
C LYS A 348 3.47 14.72 -24.64
N GLN A 349 4.19 13.81 -25.28
CA GLN A 349 3.58 12.71 -26.03
C GLN A 349 2.83 11.74 -25.11
N ALA A 350 3.43 11.33 -24.00
CA ALA A 350 2.81 10.40 -23.05
C ALA A 350 1.61 11.01 -22.31
N ALA A 351 1.64 12.33 -22.04
CA ALA A 351 0.55 13.04 -21.36
C ALA A 351 -0.57 13.50 -22.30
N ARG A 352 -0.32 13.60 -23.62
CA ARG A 352 -1.30 14.07 -24.62
C ARG A 352 -2.67 13.37 -24.54
N PRO A 353 -2.77 12.05 -24.35
CA PRO A 353 -4.05 11.37 -24.19
C PRO A 353 -4.92 11.89 -23.03
N MET A 354 -4.36 12.57 -22.03
CA MET A 354 -5.10 13.16 -20.92
C MET A 354 -5.93 14.40 -21.34
N LEU A 355 -5.68 14.95 -22.53
CA LEU A 355 -6.43 16.08 -23.08
C LEU A 355 -7.54 15.64 -24.05
N GLY A 356 -7.95 14.37 -24.00
CA GLY A 356 -8.94 13.82 -24.92
C GLY A 356 -8.49 13.90 -26.39
N ALA A 357 -7.19 13.73 -26.64
CA ALA A 357 -6.58 14.10 -27.91
C ALA A 357 -7.12 13.35 -29.14
N ALA A 358 -7.71 12.17 -28.94
CA ALA A 358 -8.36 11.40 -30.00
C ALA A 358 -9.71 11.99 -30.43
N ALA A 359 -10.35 12.79 -29.57
CA ALA A 359 -11.65 13.41 -29.80
C ALA A 359 -11.56 14.89 -30.22
N LEU A 360 -10.36 15.44 -30.42
CA LEU A 360 -10.18 16.86 -30.76
C LEU A 360 -10.61 17.16 -32.21
N PRO A 361 -11.39 18.23 -32.44
CA PRO A 361 -11.77 18.64 -33.79
C PRO A 361 -10.61 19.31 -34.55
N ALA A 362 -10.75 19.40 -35.87
CA ALA A 362 -9.77 20.07 -36.72
C ALA A 362 -9.66 21.57 -36.37
N GLY A 363 -8.43 22.09 -36.26
CA GLY A 363 -8.17 23.51 -35.91
C GLY A 363 -8.06 23.80 -34.42
N VAL A 364 -8.34 22.82 -33.55
CA VAL A 364 -8.08 22.90 -32.10
C VAL A 364 -6.72 22.30 -31.79
N VAL A 365 -5.94 22.99 -30.96
CA VAL A 365 -4.61 22.60 -30.51
C VAL A 365 -4.66 22.26 -29.03
N ALA A 366 -4.05 21.12 -28.69
CA ALA A 366 -3.88 20.68 -27.32
C ALA A 366 -2.38 20.53 -26.99
N GLU A 367 -1.92 21.20 -25.93
CA GLU A 367 -0.54 21.10 -25.44
C GLU A 367 -0.53 20.95 -23.91
N VAL A 368 0.28 20.02 -23.41
CA VAL A 368 0.48 19.78 -21.96
C VAL A 368 1.81 20.37 -21.53
N HIS A 369 1.84 20.94 -20.32
CA HIS A 369 3.02 21.52 -19.70
C HIS A 369 3.26 20.95 -18.30
N LEU A 370 4.50 20.52 -18.03
CA LEU A 370 4.92 19.93 -16.76
C LEU A 370 5.12 21.02 -15.69
N LEU A 371 4.48 20.83 -14.53
CA LEU A 371 4.55 21.71 -13.36
C LEU A 371 5.02 20.95 -12.11
N SER A 372 5.25 21.65 -11.00
CA SER A 372 5.73 21.03 -9.76
C SER A 372 4.68 20.16 -9.08
N SER A 373 3.40 20.54 -9.16
CA SER A 373 2.27 19.96 -8.43
C SER A 373 0.92 20.32 -9.07
N GLY A 374 -0.14 19.62 -8.68
CA GLY A 374 -1.52 19.94 -9.09
C GLY A 374 -2.01 21.30 -8.58
N MET A 375 -1.60 21.72 -7.37
CA MET A 375 -1.96 23.05 -6.85
C MET A 375 -1.30 24.17 -7.66
N GLN A 376 -0.04 23.99 -8.08
CA GLN A 376 0.58 24.94 -9.00
C GLN A 376 -0.18 25.01 -10.32
N ALA A 377 -0.72 23.88 -10.82
CA ALA A 377 -1.54 23.87 -12.03
C ALA A 377 -2.80 24.72 -11.87
N ILE A 378 -3.56 24.51 -10.80
CA ILE A 378 -4.80 25.28 -10.53
C ILE A 378 -4.49 26.77 -10.34
N ALA A 379 -3.51 27.11 -9.50
CA ALA A 379 -3.12 28.50 -9.25
C ALA A 379 -2.63 29.21 -10.53
N THR A 380 -1.89 28.50 -11.38
CA THR A 380 -1.44 29.04 -12.68
C THR A 380 -2.62 29.21 -13.63
N SER A 381 -3.58 28.28 -13.64
CA SER A 381 -4.79 28.36 -14.46
C SER A 381 -5.67 29.55 -14.09
N LEU A 382 -5.89 29.81 -12.80
CA LEU A 382 -6.67 30.96 -12.33
C LEU A 382 -6.07 32.28 -12.82
N ARG A 383 -4.75 32.44 -12.67
CA ARG A 383 -4.02 33.63 -13.17
C ARG A 383 -4.04 33.75 -14.69
N LEU A 384 -4.06 32.62 -15.40
CA LEU A 384 -4.16 32.61 -16.85
C LEU A 384 -5.57 33.00 -17.29
N ALA A 385 -6.60 32.52 -16.60
CA ALA A 385 -7.98 32.92 -16.85
C ALA A 385 -8.13 34.43 -16.68
N GLU A 386 -7.68 35.01 -15.57
CA GLU A 386 -7.66 36.47 -15.35
C GLU A 386 -6.94 37.21 -16.50
N LYS A 387 -5.78 36.73 -16.94
CA LYS A 387 -5.04 37.35 -18.07
C LYS A 387 -5.76 37.24 -19.41
N MET A 388 -6.56 36.19 -19.60
CA MET A 388 -7.27 35.92 -20.85
C MET A 388 -8.60 36.67 -20.92
N THR A 389 -9.28 36.85 -19.79
CA THR A 389 -10.58 37.52 -19.68
C THR A 389 -10.47 38.99 -19.30
N GLY A 390 -9.38 39.38 -18.63
CA GLY A 390 -9.21 40.69 -17.99
C GLY A 390 -10.02 40.86 -16.70
N ILE A 391 -10.64 39.79 -16.19
CA ILE A 391 -11.53 39.81 -15.02
C ILE A 391 -10.97 38.88 -13.95
N ASN A 392 -10.78 39.40 -12.74
CA ASN A 392 -10.32 38.64 -11.58
C ASN A 392 -11.50 37.98 -10.83
N ALA A 393 -12.34 37.24 -11.57
CA ALA A 393 -13.50 36.53 -11.04
C ALA A 393 -13.57 35.12 -11.61
N VAL A 394 -13.99 34.17 -10.78
CA VAL A 394 -14.20 32.77 -11.16
C VAL A 394 -15.52 32.27 -10.58
N GLU A 395 -16.29 31.57 -11.41
CA GLU A 395 -17.54 30.94 -11.02
C GLU A 395 -17.32 29.45 -10.80
N GLU A 396 -17.97 28.85 -9.81
CA GLU A 396 -18.00 27.40 -9.65
C GLU A 396 -19.02 26.78 -10.59
N ALA A 397 -18.66 25.70 -11.29
CA ALA A 397 -19.56 25.08 -12.25
C ALA A 397 -20.84 24.56 -11.57
N VAL A 398 -22.00 24.95 -12.11
CA VAL A 398 -23.32 24.51 -11.63
C VAL A 398 -24.01 23.66 -12.69
N SER A 399 -24.36 22.43 -12.33
CA SER A 399 -25.19 21.52 -13.12
C SER A 399 -26.61 21.49 -12.57
N GLU A 400 -27.62 21.53 -13.44
CA GLU A 400 -29.03 21.42 -13.04
C GLU A 400 -29.33 20.15 -12.24
N GLN A 401 -28.65 19.05 -12.57
CA GLN A 401 -28.88 17.75 -11.93
C GLN A 401 -27.98 17.54 -10.73
N ALA A 402 -26.70 17.90 -10.83
CA ALA A 402 -25.69 17.57 -9.82
C ALA A 402 -25.41 18.69 -8.80
N GLY A 403 -25.97 19.89 -9.00
CA GLY A 403 -25.71 21.05 -8.14
C GLY A 403 -24.37 21.71 -8.46
N ILE A 404 -23.68 22.20 -7.43
CA ILE A 404 -22.40 22.91 -7.55
C ILE A 404 -21.25 21.89 -7.61
N THR A 405 -20.20 22.21 -8.36
CA THR A 405 -19.01 21.36 -8.44
C THR A 405 -18.41 21.13 -7.04
N PRO A 406 -18.04 19.89 -6.70
CA PRO A 406 -17.39 19.63 -5.42
C PRO A 406 -15.95 20.10 -5.49
N VAL A 407 -15.69 21.27 -4.90
CA VAL A 407 -14.36 21.87 -4.84
C VAL A 407 -13.55 21.21 -3.70
N TYR A 408 -12.25 21.01 -3.92
CA TYR A 408 -11.37 20.55 -2.85
C TYR A 408 -11.21 21.67 -1.81
N PHE A 409 -11.24 21.33 -0.51
CA PHE A 409 -11.01 22.29 0.58
C PHE A 409 -9.74 23.17 0.39
N GLU A 410 -8.71 22.62 -0.27
CA GLU A 410 -7.45 23.32 -0.57
C GLU A 410 -7.62 24.47 -1.58
N VAL A 411 -8.67 24.42 -2.40
CA VAL A 411 -9.00 25.44 -3.40
C VAL A 411 -9.80 26.59 -2.77
N GLU A 412 -10.57 26.33 -1.71
CA GLU A 412 -11.24 27.40 -0.93
C GLU A 412 -10.21 28.36 -0.31
N SER A 413 -9.12 27.82 0.25
CA SER A 413 -8.00 28.63 0.73
C SER A 413 -7.34 29.43 -0.41
N LEU A 414 -7.23 28.83 -1.60
CA LEU A 414 -6.67 29.49 -2.79
C LEU A 414 -7.54 30.67 -3.25
N HIS A 415 -8.87 30.56 -3.19
CA HIS A 415 -9.78 31.66 -3.50
C HIS A 415 -9.56 32.86 -2.57
N THR A 416 -9.43 32.59 -1.26
CA THR A 416 -9.22 33.61 -0.24
C THR A 416 -7.84 34.27 -0.39
N ASP A 417 -6.78 33.48 -0.55
CA ASP A 417 -5.40 33.98 -0.65
C ASP A 417 -5.08 34.68 -1.98
N MET A 418 -5.86 34.42 -3.04
CA MET A 418 -5.73 35.10 -4.32
C MET A 418 -6.62 36.33 -4.46
N ASP A 419 -7.45 36.65 -3.45
CA ASP A 419 -8.45 37.73 -3.51
C ASP A 419 -9.34 37.58 -4.77
N LEU A 420 -9.78 36.34 -5.04
CA LEU A 420 -10.62 36.02 -6.19
C LEU A 420 -12.08 36.31 -5.87
N GLU A 421 -12.75 37.08 -6.72
CA GLU A 421 -14.19 37.28 -6.61
C GLU A 421 -14.94 36.02 -7.09
N LEU A 422 -15.74 35.42 -6.20
CA LEU A 422 -16.69 34.36 -6.55
C LEU A 422 -17.98 34.99 -7.07
N SER A 423 -17.95 35.43 -8.32
CA SER A 423 -19.04 36.15 -9.00
C SER A 423 -19.16 35.72 -10.47
N ASP A 424 -20.24 36.15 -11.12
CA ASP A 424 -20.49 35.86 -12.54
C ASP A 424 -19.30 36.35 -13.40
N GLY A 425 -18.50 35.41 -13.90
CA GLY A 425 -17.31 35.69 -14.71
C GLY A 425 -17.24 34.85 -15.98
N HIS A 426 -16.29 35.17 -16.87
CA HIS A 426 -15.99 34.36 -18.06
C HIS A 426 -15.04 33.18 -17.76
N ALA A 427 -14.82 32.85 -16.49
CA ALA A 427 -14.02 31.72 -16.05
C ALA A 427 -14.85 30.83 -15.12
N VAL A 428 -14.87 29.53 -15.40
CA VAL A 428 -15.60 28.53 -14.63
C VAL A 428 -14.62 27.49 -14.11
N LEU A 429 -14.67 27.19 -12.82
CA LEU A 429 -13.90 26.13 -12.17
C LEU A 429 -14.77 24.87 -12.04
N ALA A 430 -14.23 23.71 -12.38
CA ALA A 430 -14.88 22.41 -12.16
C ALA A 430 -13.85 21.32 -11.80
N THR A 431 -14.27 20.32 -11.03
CA THR A 431 -13.58 19.02 -10.98
C THR A 431 -14.20 18.04 -11.98
N LEU A 432 -13.41 17.13 -12.54
CA LEU A 432 -13.93 16.11 -13.47
C LEU A 432 -14.71 15.02 -12.73
N ASN A 433 -14.22 14.59 -11.56
CA ASN A 433 -14.89 13.62 -10.68
C ASN A 433 -14.66 14.00 -9.21
N HIS A 434 -15.57 13.59 -8.34
CA HIS A 434 -15.49 13.90 -6.91
C HIS A 434 -14.45 13.04 -6.18
N SER A 435 -13.71 13.65 -5.27
CA SER A 435 -12.76 13.00 -4.35
C SER A 435 -13.38 12.35 -3.11
N MET A 436 -14.70 12.48 -2.98
CA MET A 436 -15.53 11.92 -1.93
C MET A 436 -16.83 11.44 -2.58
N PRO A 437 -17.44 10.36 -2.11
CA PRO A 437 -18.82 10.06 -2.44
C PRO A 437 -19.76 11.18 -1.98
N PRO A 438 -20.82 11.48 -2.74
CA PRO A 438 -21.82 12.48 -2.34
C PRO A 438 -22.60 12.02 -1.11
N ALA A 439 -23.20 12.97 -0.39
CA ALA A 439 -24.07 12.63 0.74
C ALA A 439 -25.32 11.87 0.28
N ALA A 440 -26.00 11.20 1.21
CA ALA A 440 -27.21 10.46 0.88
C ALA A 440 -28.30 11.40 0.32
N GLY A 441 -28.70 11.19 -0.93
CA GLY A 441 -29.72 11.99 -1.63
C GLY A 441 -29.17 13.04 -2.58
N GLU A 442 -27.87 13.35 -2.51
CA GLU A 442 -27.18 14.15 -3.51
C GLU A 442 -26.92 13.35 -4.79
N GLN A 443 -26.88 14.05 -5.92
CA GLN A 443 -26.67 13.44 -7.24
C GLN A 443 -25.17 13.27 -7.54
N HIS A 444 -24.86 12.33 -8.43
CA HIS A 444 -23.50 12.06 -8.87
C HIS A 444 -22.91 13.25 -9.64
N TRP A 445 -21.70 13.68 -9.24
CA TRP A 445 -20.88 14.60 -10.03
C TRP A 445 -19.88 13.85 -10.90
N GLY A 446 -19.89 14.11 -12.21
CA GLY A 446 -18.97 13.53 -13.18
C GLY A 446 -18.87 14.31 -14.48
N ALA A 447 -18.31 13.68 -15.53
CA ALA A 447 -18.11 14.32 -16.83
C ALA A 447 -19.40 14.89 -17.45
N ASP A 448 -20.55 14.22 -17.26
CA ASP A 448 -21.86 14.73 -17.71
C ASP A 448 -22.25 16.03 -16.99
N SER A 449 -22.05 16.09 -15.68
CA SER A 449 -22.32 17.29 -14.89
C SER A 449 -21.48 18.48 -15.37
N VAL A 450 -20.21 18.25 -15.72
CA VAL A 450 -19.32 19.27 -16.30
C VAL A 450 -19.81 19.71 -17.68
N ILE A 451 -20.19 18.77 -18.55
CA ILE A 451 -20.73 19.05 -19.89
C ILE A 451 -21.98 19.94 -19.77
N ASP A 452 -22.90 19.58 -18.89
CA ASP A 452 -24.15 20.30 -18.68
C ASP A 452 -23.89 21.72 -18.16
N ALA A 453 -23.04 21.85 -17.12
CA ALA A 453 -22.69 23.16 -16.56
C ALA A 453 -22.06 24.10 -17.60
N VAL A 454 -21.11 23.60 -18.39
CA VAL A 454 -20.45 24.40 -19.43
C VAL A 454 -21.42 24.79 -20.54
N ARG A 455 -22.32 23.89 -20.95
CA ARG A 455 -23.34 24.18 -21.96
C ARG A 455 -24.30 25.27 -21.51
N SER A 456 -24.80 25.17 -20.29
CA SER A 456 -25.68 26.19 -19.71
C SER A 456 -25.00 27.54 -19.69
N ARG A 457 -23.72 27.60 -19.29
CA ARG A 457 -22.96 28.86 -19.29
C ARG A 457 -22.71 29.41 -20.69
N LEU A 458 -22.32 28.57 -21.65
CA LEU A 458 -22.14 28.98 -23.05
C LEU A 458 -23.43 29.53 -23.66
N ALA A 459 -24.57 28.91 -23.35
CA ALA A 459 -25.88 29.39 -23.80
C ALA A 459 -26.21 30.75 -23.18
N ALA A 460 -26.00 30.93 -21.87
CA ALA A 460 -26.20 32.20 -21.19
C ALA A 460 -25.32 33.32 -21.78
N ASN A 461 -24.04 33.05 -22.07
CA ASN A 461 -23.13 34.01 -22.70
C ASN A 461 -23.63 34.40 -24.11
N ALA A 462 -24.11 33.42 -24.89
CA ALA A 462 -24.67 33.67 -26.22
C ALA A 462 -25.95 34.53 -26.15
N GLU A 463 -26.84 34.28 -25.19
CA GLU A 463 -28.05 35.07 -24.96
C GLU A 463 -27.73 36.50 -24.50
N ALA A 464 -26.70 36.68 -23.67
CA ALA A 464 -26.20 37.98 -23.24
C ALA A 464 -25.41 38.73 -24.34
N GLY A 465 -25.13 38.10 -25.48
CA GLY A 465 -24.34 38.68 -26.56
C GLY A 465 -22.85 38.84 -26.23
N GLU A 466 -22.34 38.06 -25.28
CA GLU A 466 -20.94 38.08 -24.89
C GLU A 466 -20.05 37.48 -25.99
N THR A 467 -18.94 38.15 -26.28
CA THR A 467 -17.99 37.73 -27.34
C THR A 467 -16.68 37.18 -26.77
N ALA A 468 -16.45 37.33 -25.47
CA ALA A 468 -15.30 36.79 -24.79
C ALA A 468 -15.42 35.25 -24.67
N PRO A 469 -14.31 34.50 -24.82
CA PRO A 469 -14.35 33.05 -24.66
C PRO A 469 -14.58 32.68 -23.20
N LEU A 470 -15.42 31.66 -22.97
CA LEU A 470 -15.52 31.00 -21.67
C LEU A 470 -14.22 30.21 -21.41
N ILE A 471 -13.64 30.39 -20.23
CA ILE A 471 -12.46 29.66 -19.77
C ILE A 471 -12.88 28.61 -18.75
N LEU A 472 -12.85 27.34 -19.12
CA LEU A 472 -13.04 26.24 -18.18
C LEU A 472 -11.70 25.87 -17.53
N ILE A 473 -11.58 26.03 -16.22
CA ILE A 473 -10.49 25.47 -15.41
C ILE A 473 -10.98 24.12 -14.87
N LEU A 474 -10.37 23.03 -15.33
CA LEU A 474 -10.81 21.68 -15.01
C LEU A 474 -9.75 20.95 -14.18
N ASP A 475 -10.06 20.59 -12.93
CA ASP A 475 -9.27 19.61 -12.19
C ASP A 475 -9.60 18.18 -12.71
N SER A 476 -8.74 17.65 -13.57
CA SER A 476 -8.86 16.30 -14.15
C SER A 476 -8.06 15.24 -13.39
N THR A 477 -7.58 15.57 -12.19
CA THR A 477 -6.81 14.66 -11.34
C THR A 477 -7.53 13.33 -11.13
N LEU A 478 -8.86 13.36 -10.96
CA LEU A 478 -9.71 12.18 -10.85
C LEU A 478 -10.40 11.94 -12.18
N GLU A 479 -9.92 10.95 -12.92
CA GLU A 479 -10.38 10.65 -14.27
C GLU A 479 -10.80 9.18 -14.39
N ARG A 480 -11.94 8.92 -15.05
CA ARG A 480 -12.31 7.58 -15.51
C ARG A 480 -12.00 7.43 -16.99
N ARG A 481 -11.84 6.17 -17.41
CA ARG A 481 -11.58 5.83 -18.81
C ARG A 481 -12.63 6.47 -19.72
N GLY A 482 -12.17 7.33 -20.63
CA GLY A 482 -13.01 7.99 -21.63
C GLY A 482 -13.73 9.27 -21.17
N ASP A 483 -13.62 9.68 -19.89
CA ASP A 483 -14.27 10.91 -19.40
C ASP A 483 -13.81 12.15 -20.19
N MET A 484 -12.49 12.29 -20.41
CA MET A 484 -11.93 13.42 -21.16
C MET A 484 -12.29 13.39 -22.65
N ASP A 485 -12.28 12.22 -23.29
CA ASP A 485 -12.69 12.08 -24.69
C ASP A 485 -14.17 12.47 -24.86
N LYS A 486 -15.03 12.06 -23.92
CA LYS A 486 -16.44 12.41 -23.89
C LYS A 486 -16.65 13.92 -23.72
N LEU A 487 -15.98 14.54 -22.73
CA LEU A 487 -16.07 15.98 -22.48
C LEU A 487 -15.62 16.80 -23.69
N VAL A 488 -14.43 16.51 -24.22
CA VAL A 488 -13.86 17.22 -25.38
C VAL A 488 -14.72 17.02 -26.63
N GLY A 489 -15.19 15.79 -26.88
CA GLY A 489 -16.05 15.50 -28.03
C GLY A 489 -17.39 16.24 -27.96
N GLN A 490 -18.00 16.37 -26.79
CA GLN A 490 -19.27 17.10 -26.60
C GLN A 490 -19.11 18.62 -26.65
N MET A 491 -17.88 19.13 -26.45
CA MET A 491 -17.52 20.55 -26.49
C MET A 491 -16.84 20.96 -27.82
N ALA A 492 -16.76 20.06 -28.80
CA ALA A 492 -15.96 20.24 -30.01
C ALA A 492 -16.31 21.53 -30.79
N ASP A 493 -17.60 21.84 -30.95
CA ASP A 493 -18.04 23.03 -31.69
C ASP A 493 -17.62 24.32 -30.99
N ALA A 494 -17.77 24.39 -29.66
CA ALA A 494 -17.38 25.55 -28.85
C ALA A 494 -15.85 25.74 -28.81
N LEU A 495 -15.09 24.64 -28.77
CA LEU A 495 -13.63 24.68 -28.85
C LEU A 495 -13.16 25.16 -30.24
N SER A 496 -13.82 24.70 -31.31
CA SER A 496 -13.46 25.02 -32.69
C SER A 496 -13.78 26.46 -33.07
N SER A 497 -14.93 26.98 -32.60
CA SER A 497 -15.31 28.38 -32.80
C SER A 497 -14.49 29.35 -31.95
N GLY A 498 -13.76 28.84 -30.97
CA GLY A 498 -13.00 29.62 -30.00
C GLY A 498 -13.84 30.23 -28.89
N SER A 499 -15.15 29.89 -28.79
CA SER A 499 -16.02 30.36 -27.70
C SER A 499 -15.74 29.68 -26.37
N LEU A 500 -15.08 28.52 -26.37
CA LEU A 500 -14.61 27.80 -25.18
C LEU A 500 -13.10 27.57 -25.25
N ARG A 501 -12.44 27.65 -24.10
CA ARG A 501 -11.06 27.20 -23.90
C ARG A 501 -10.97 26.43 -22.59
N MET A 502 -10.15 25.39 -22.56
CA MET A 502 -10.01 24.56 -21.37
C MET A 502 -8.57 24.59 -20.86
N LEU A 503 -8.42 24.89 -19.57
CA LEU A 503 -7.20 24.75 -18.79
C LEU A 503 -7.34 23.50 -17.91
N VAL A 504 -6.77 22.39 -18.37
CA VAL A 504 -6.90 21.07 -17.75
C VAL A 504 -5.75 20.86 -16.75
N CYS A 505 -6.06 20.92 -15.46
CA CYS A 505 -5.13 20.73 -14.36
C CYS A 505 -5.09 19.26 -13.93
N LYS A 506 -3.90 18.64 -13.90
CA LYS A 506 -3.74 17.27 -13.42
C LYS A 506 -2.67 17.17 -12.35
N SER A 507 -2.98 16.49 -11.26
CA SER A 507 -2.02 16.03 -10.28
C SER A 507 -1.64 14.57 -10.54
N PHE A 508 -0.36 14.28 -10.79
CA PHE A 508 0.13 12.90 -10.91
C PHE A 508 0.38 12.23 -9.55
N GLN A 509 -0.02 12.91 -8.48
CA GLN A 509 0.10 12.42 -7.10
C GLN A 509 -1.19 11.71 -6.63
N LYS A 510 -2.35 12.12 -7.13
CA LYS A 510 -3.68 11.67 -6.68
C LYS A 510 -4.28 10.79 -7.78
N TYR A 511 -4.67 9.55 -7.46
CA TYR A 511 -5.19 8.51 -8.38
C TYR A 511 -4.23 8.02 -9.46
N ALA A 512 -3.54 8.95 -10.12
CA ALA A 512 -2.76 8.70 -11.32
C ALA A 512 -1.29 8.43 -11.09
N ASN A 513 -0.99 7.49 -10.20
CA ASN A 513 0.39 7.14 -9.86
C ASN A 513 0.66 5.63 -9.87
N LEU A 514 -0.18 4.82 -10.53
CA LEU A 514 -0.06 3.36 -10.53
C LEU A 514 0.24 2.82 -9.11
N CYS A 515 -0.45 3.35 -8.10
CA CYS A 515 -0.27 3.01 -6.68
C CYS A 515 1.11 3.29 -6.06
N SER A 516 2.00 4.03 -6.73
CA SER A 516 3.43 4.09 -6.36
C SER A 516 3.77 4.81 -5.08
N GLY A 517 2.88 5.66 -4.56
CA GLY A 517 3.17 6.48 -3.39
C GLY A 517 4.29 7.50 -3.58
N LYS A 518 5.09 7.44 -4.67
CA LYS A 518 6.08 8.43 -5.08
C LYS A 518 5.41 9.77 -5.35
N ALA A 519 5.86 10.85 -4.72
CA ALA A 519 6.88 11.78 -5.15
C ALA A 519 6.67 12.61 -6.46
N MET A 520 5.55 12.53 -7.20
CA MET A 520 5.41 13.05 -8.58
C MET A 520 4.95 14.52 -8.79
N ALA A 521 4.92 14.92 -10.06
CA ALA A 521 4.64 16.27 -10.57
C ALA A 521 3.14 16.62 -10.67
N GLY A 522 2.85 17.80 -11.21
CA GLY A 522 1.54 18.13 -11.79
C GLY A 522 1.69 18.58 -13.24
N ALA A 523 0.58 18.83 -13.92
CA ALA A 523 0.58 19.37 -15.28
C ALA A 523 -0.62 20.28 -15.52
N ILE A 524 -0.43 21.19 -16.48
CA ILE A 524 -1.50 22.01 -17.05
C ILE A 524 -1.56 21.75 -18.56
N GLY A 525 -2.74 21.38 -19.05
CA GLY A 525 -3.04 21.28 -20.47
C GLY A 525 -3.86 22.46 -20.93
N LEU A 526 -3.55 23.00 -22.11
CA LEU A 526 -4.42 23.95 -22.79
C LEU A 526 -5.08 23.26 -23.98
N ILE A 527 -6.41 23.32 -24.06
CA ILE A 527 -7.19 22.96 -25.25
C ILE A 527 -7.86 24.24 -25.76
N SER A 528 -7.48 24.69 -26.95
CA SER A 528 -8.02 25.91 -27.55
C SER A 528 -7.95 25.90 -29.07
N SER A 529 -8.73 26.77 -29.72
CA SER A 529 -8.51 27.20 -31.10
C SER A 529 -7.05 27.68 -31.32
N ASP A 530 -6.54 27.52 -32.55
CA ASP A 530 -5.23 28.07 -32.94
C ASP A 530 -5.29 29.56 -33.35
N ASP A 531 -5.65 30.41 -32.40
CA ASP A 531 -5.66 31.86 -32.57
C ASP A 531 -4.53 32.57 -31.79
N ALA A 532 -4.51 33.91 -31.86
CA ALA A 532 -3.47 34.73 -31.23
C ALA A 532 -3.42 34.52 -29.71
N LEU A 533 -4.58 34.52 -29.04
CA LEU A 533 -4.67 34.33 -27.60
C LEU A 533 -4.23 32.90 -27.21
N GLY A 534 -4.60 31.89 -28.01
CA GLY A 534 -4.18 30.49 -27.79
C GLY A 534 -2.65 30.34 -27.92
N ARG A 535 -2.05 30.93 -28.95
CA ARG A 535 -0.59 30.97 -29.13
C ARG A 535 0.13 31.71 -28.00
N GLN A 536 -0.43 32.83 -27.54
CA GLN A 536 0.14 33.60 -26.43
C GLN A 536 0.12 32.79 -25.12
N THR A 537 -1.00 32.14 -24.79
CA THR A 537 -1.12 31.31 -23.60
C THR A 537 -0.16 30.12 -23.62
N ARG A 538 -0.04 29.41 -24.76
CA ARG A 538 0.98 28.34 -24.93
C ARG A 538 2.39 28.88 -24.76
N GLY A 539 2.68 30.05 -25.34
CA GLY A 539 3.98 30.72 -25.19
C GLY A 539 4.34 31.00 -23.72
N TYR A 540 3.37 31.49 -22.94
CA TYR A 540 3.55 31.72 -21.51
C TYR A 540 3.78 30.40 -20.75
N LEU A 541 2.98 29.37 -21.01
CA LEU A 541 3.11 28.08 -20.34
C LEU A 541 4.46 27.39 -20.63
N ARG A 542 4.97 27.50 -21.86
CA ARG A 542 6.34 27.04 -22.20
C ARG A 542 7.40 27.76 -21.37
N GLN A 543 7.26 29.06 -21.13
CA GLN A 543 8.20 29.80 -20.28
C GLN A 543 8.14 29.32 -18.82
N VAL A 544 6.94 29.07 -18.30
CA VAL A 544 6.76 28.52 -16.94
C VAL A 544 7.45 27.16 -16.82
N GLU A 545 7.16 26.24 -17.74
CA GLU A 545 7.73 24.88 -17.82
C GLU A 545 9.27 24.92 -17.91
N GLN A 546 9.82 25.75 -18.80
CA GLN A 546 11.27 25.94 -18.96
C GLN A 546 11.94 26.50 -17.70
N GLY A 547 11.27 27.42 -17.00
CA GLY A 547 11.79 28.04 -15.78
C GLY A 547 11.95 27.08 -14.60
N MET A 548 11.23 25.96 -14.58
CA MET A 548 11.33 24.94 -13.52
C MET A 548 12.38 23.86 -13.80
N GLN A 549 12.67 23.58 -15.08
CA GLN A 549 13.61 22.51 -15.50
C GLN A 549 13.28 21.13 -14.90
N ARG A 550 11.99 20.86 -14.66
CA ARG A 550 11.49 19.70 -13.90
C ARG A 550 11.92 18.37 -14.53
N MET A 551 11.91 18.28 -15.86
CA MET A 551 12.27 17.06 -16.60
C MET A 551 13.70 16.54 -16.36
N ALA A 552 14.62 17.41 -15.90
CA ALA A 552 15.98 16.99 -15.54
C ALA A 552 16.05 16.19 -14.22
N SER A 553 14.91 16.00 -13.54
CA SER A 553 14.83 15.37 -12.23
C SER A 553 14.51 13.87 -12.34
N ASN A 554 15.08 13.07 -11.44
CA ASN A 554 14.90 11.61 -11.41
C ASN A 554 13.43 11.17 -11.27
N ASP A 555 12.62 11.90 -10.50
CA ASP A 555 11.19 11.64 -10.35
C ASP A 555 10.40 11.92 -11.64
N SER A 556 10.85 12.87 -12.48
CA SER A 556 10.26 13.08 -13.80
C SER A 556 10.54 11.93 -14.78
N GLN A 557 11.68 11.24 -14.69
CA GLN A 557 11.94 10.05 -15.50
C GLN A 557 10.97 8.91 -15.18
N LEU A 558 10.74 8.68 -13.88
CA LEU A 558 9.73 7.72 -13.42
C LEU A 558 8.32 8.11 -13.87
N LEU A 559 7.99 9.41 -13.85
CA LEU A 559 6.68 9.91 -14.27
C LEU A 559 6.38 9.54 -15.71
N VAL A 560 7.31 9.82 -16.64
CA VAL A 560 7.10 9.56 -18.06
C VAL A 560 6.94 8.06 -18.32
N ASN A 561 7.76 7.20 -17.68
CA ASN A 561 7.61 5.75 -17.75
C ASN A 561 6.20 5.29 -17.32
N MET A 562 5.68 5.88 -16.24
CA MET A 562 4.36 5.52 -15.72
C MET A 562 3.22 5.99 -16.62
N LEU A 563 3.37 7.15 -17.28
CA LEU A 563 2.37 7.66 -18.23
C LEU A 563 2.22 6.75 -19.47
N HIS A 564 3.29 6.07 -19.89
CA HIS A 564 3.20 5.03 -20.92
C HIS A 564 2.34 3.82 -20.50
N CYS A 565 2.10 3.65 -19.19
CA CYS A 565 1.30 2.56 -18.64
C CYS A 565 -0.10 3.01 -18.18
N ARG A 566 -0.61 4.16 -18.67
CA ARG A 566 -1.90 4.74 -18.26
C ARG A 566 -3.08 3.76 -18.29
N ASP A 567 -3.13 2.85 -19.26
CA ASP A 567 -4.22 1.87 -19.32
C ASP A 567 -4.27 0.94 -18.11
N SER A 568 -3.12 0.61 -17.54
CA SER A 568 -3.03 -0.19 -16.31
C SER A 568 -3.56 0.57 -15.09
N GLU A 569 -3.43 1.90 -15.08
CA GLU A 569 -3.98 2.75 -14.02
C GLU A 569 -5.51 2.68 -14.01
N PHE A 570 -6.13 2.77 -15.19
CA PHE A 570 -7.58 2.61 -15.31
C PHE A 570 -8.05 1.22 -14.88
N GLU A 571 -7.34 0.14 -15.23
CA GLU A 571 -7.67 -1.21 -14.73
C GLU A 571 -7.63 -1.29 -13.20
N LEU A 572 -6.61 -0.68 -12.58
CA LEU A 572 -6.47 -0.64 -11.11
C LEU A 572 -7.61 0.14 -10.45
N LEU A 573 -8.00 1.28 -11.03
CA LEU A 573 -9.10 2.13 -10.55
C LEU A 573 -10.46 1.45 -10.72
N GLU A 574 -10.72 0.83 -11.87
CA GLU A 574 -11.95 0.09 -12.13
C GLU A 574 -12.14 -1.04 -11.10
N ARG A 575 -11.05 -1.75 -10.77
CA ARG A 575 -11.07 -2.77 -9.73
C ARG A 575 -11.29 -2.18 -8.33
N ALA A 576 -10.60 -1.09 -8.00
CA ALA A 576 -10.79 -0.38 -6.73
C ALA A 576 -12.25 0.09 -6.55
N THR A 577 -12.89 0.59 -7.61
CA THR A 577 -14.32 0.93 -7.66
C THR A 577 -15.21 -0.31 -7.46
N GLY A 578 -14.86 -1.44 -8.08
CA GLY A 578 -15.54 -2.72 -7.82
C GLY A 578 -15.47 -3.15 -6.35
N ASN A 579 -14.30 -2.98 -5.73
CA ASN A 579 -14.07 -3.28 -4.32
C ASN A 579 -14.83 -2.31 -3.38
N ALA A 580 -14.84 -1.01 -3.69
CA ALA A 580 -15.65 -0.02 -2.96
C ALA A 580 -17.13 -0.38 -2.97
N ARG A 581 -17.64 -0.74 -4.15
CA ARG A 581 -19.02 -1.23 -4.32
C ARG A 581 -19.28 -2.48 -3.50
N PHE A 582 -18.38 -3.47 -3.55
CA PHE A 582 -18.53 -4.69 -2.76
C PHE A 582 -18.58 -4.39 -1.26
N VAL A 583 -17.67 -3.56 -0.74
CA VAL A 583 -17.60 -3.20 0.68
C VAL A 583 -18.86 -2.46 1.11
N ALA A 584 -19.25 -1.41 0.40
CA ALA A 584 -20.46 -0.64 0.71
C ALA A 584 -21.73 -1.50 0.65
N GLN A 585 -21.89 -2.28 -0.42
CA GLN A 585 -23.09 -3.06 -0.65
C GLN A 585 -23.14 -4.40 0.08
N THR A 586 -22.05 -4.91 0.63
CA THR A 586 -22.05 -6.27 1.24
C THR A 586 -21.62 -6.26 2.69
N LEU A 587 -20.70 -5.38 3.07
CA LEU A 587 -20.05 -5.41 4.38
C LEU A 587 -20.52 -4.26 5.27
N LEU A 588 -20.64 -3.05 4.73
CA LEU A 588 -20.97 -1.84 5.50
C LEU A 588 -22.42 -1.36 5.38
N ARG A 589 -23.30 -2.09 4.69
CA ARG A 589 -24.70 -1.71 4.42
C ARG A 589 -25.36 -0.95 5.57
N SER A 590 -25.88 0.25 5.31
CA SER A 590 -26.72 0.96 6.28
C SER A 590 -28.02 0.19 6.56
N GLY A 591 -28.40 0.05 7.83
CA GLY A 591 -29.76 -0.33 8.19
C GLY A 591 -30.76 0.76 7.78
N ARG A 592 -32.07 0.43 7.70
CA ARG A 592 -33.11 1.46 7.50
C ARG A 592 -32.95 2.57 8.56
N GLY A 593 -32.82 3.82 8.12
CA GLY A 593 -32.62 4.98 9.00
C GLY A 593 -31.17 5.28 9.40
N GLN A 594 -30.18 4.57 8.85
CA GLN A 594 -28.74 4.80 9.07
C GLN A 594 -28.00 5.23 7.78
N GLU A 595 -28.74 5.68 6.77
CA GLU A 595 -28.23 6.04 5.44
C GLU A 595 -27.22 7.21 5.51
N ALA A 596 -27.36 8.11 6.49
CA ALA A 596 -26.45 9.24 6.70
C ALA A 596 -25.02 8.84 7.14
N LEU A 597 -24.81 7.60 7.61
CA LEU A 597 -23.52 7.18 8.18
C LEU A 597 -22.55 6.58 7.16
N LEU A 598 -23.03 6.24 5.96
CA LEU A 598 -22.24 5.63 4.90
C LEU A 598 -22.46 6.41 3.62
N GLN A 599 -21.38 6.98 3.07
CA GLN A 599 -21.40 7.61 1.75
C GLN A 599 -20.64 6.73 0.77
N HIS A 600 -21.25 6.45 -0.38
CA HIS A 600 -20.68 5.62 -1.42
C HIS A 600 -21.27 5.97 -2.79
N ASP A 601 -20.39 6.07 -3.78
CA ASP A 601 -20.73 6.24 -5.19
C ASP A 601 -20.24 4.99 -5.94
N ALA A 602 -21.13 4.37 -6.73
CA ALA A 602 -20.81 3.14 -7.46
C ALA A 602 -19.71 3.30 -8.52
N SER A 603 -19.33 4.54 -8.84
CA SER A 603 -18.30 4.89 -9.81
C SER A 603 -16.97 5.32 -9.18
N LEU A 604 -16.92 5.50 -7.85
CA LEU A 604 -15.72 5.91 -7.13
C LEU A 604 -15.10 4.73 -6.34
N PRO A 605 -13.76 4.69 -6.20
CA PRO A 605 -13.03 3.70 -5.40
C PRO A 605 -13.04 4.01 -3.89
N PHE A 606 -14.08 4.68 -3.41
CA PHE A 606 -14.15 5.18 -2.04
C PHE A 606 -15.41 4.74 -1.31
N VAL A 607 -15.23 4.67 0.00
CA VAL A 607 -16.30 4.50 0.97
C VAL A 607 -16.00 5.43 2.15
N VAL A 608 -17.00 6.19 2.60
CA VAL A 608 -16.84 7.10 3.73
C VAL A 608 -17.80 6.71 4.84
N VAL A 609 -17.28 6.64 6.06
CA VAL A 609 -18.02 6.32 7.28
C VAL A 609 -17.95 7.49 8.24
N SER A 610 -19.09 7.97 8.73
CA SER A 610 -19.14 9.01 9.77
C SER A 610 -18.75 8.44 11.15
N SER A 611 -18.05 9.25 11.96
CA SER A 611 -17.72 8.93 13.34
C SER A 611 -18.86 9.25 14.32
N ASP A 612 -20.00 9.76 13.84
CA ASP A 612 -21.17 10.13 14.66
C ASP A 612 -21.88 8.90 15.26
N ARG A 613 -21.20 8.28 16.22
CA ARG A 613 -21.63 7.07 16.92
C ARG A 613 -21.16 7.11 18.37
N PRO A 614 -22.00 6.65 19.32
CA PRO A 614 -21.54 6.40 20.67
C PRO A 614 -20.48 5.30 20.65
N ALA A 615 -19.49 5.42 21.55
CA ALA A 615 -18.47 4.41 21.72
C ALA A 615 -19.07 3.04 22.08
N LEU A 616 -18.51 1.98 21.52
CA LEU A 616 -18.86 0.59 21.83
C LEU A 616 -18.22 0.17 23.15
N THR A 617 -19.01 -0.31 24.08
CA THR A 617 -18.55 -0.98 25.30
C THR A 617 -18.22 -2.45 25.01
N LEU A 618 -16.94 -2.82 25.06
CA LEU A 618 -16.48 -4.21 25.02
C LEU A 618 -16.37 -4.81 26.42
N GLN A 619 -16.89 -6.03 26.54
CA GLN A 619 -16.78 -6.85 27.74
C GLN A 619 -15.90 -8.09 27.43
N LEU A 620 -14.66 -8.06 27.90
CA LEU A 620 -13.71 -9.17 27.72
C LEU A 620 -13.95 -10.32 28.72
N GLY A 621 -14.62 -10.04 29.85
CA GLY A 621 -15.03 -11.08 30.81
C GLY A 621 -13.90 -11.61 31.71
N THR A 622 -12.82 -10.85 31.90
CA THR A 622 -11.80 -11.13 32.93
C THR A 622 -12.11 -10.34 34.20
N ALA A 623 -11.63 -10.81 35.36
CA ALA A 623 -11.87 -10.16 36.65
C ALA A 623 -11.21 -8.77 36.78
N ALA A 624 -10.28 -8.42 35.88
CA ALA A 624 -9.46 -7.21 35.96
C ALA A 624 -9.85 -6.09 34.96
N THR A 625 -10.54 -6.41 33.84
CA THR A 625 -10.93 -5.40 32.84
C THR A 625 -12.45 -5.18 32.84
N ALA A 626 -12.89 -4.22 33.64
CA ALA A 626 -14.28 -3.77 33.66
C ALA A 626 -14.49 -2.77 32.51
N GLU A 627 -15.16 -3.21 31.44
CA GLU A 627 -15.72 -2.40 30.35
C GLU A 627 -14.74 -1.47 29.60
N ILE A 628 -14.37 -1.86 28.38
CA ILE A 628 -13.55 -1.02 27.49
C ILE A 628 -14.48 -0.22 26.59
N ARG A 629 -14.34 1.10 26.56
CA ARG A 629 -15.05 1.95 25.60
C ARG A 629 -14.20 2.17 24.36
N LEU A 630 -14.69 1.70 23.21
CA LEU A 630 -14.03 1.85 21.91
C LEU A 630 -14.73 2.91 21.05
N PRO A 631 -14.05 4.00 20.67
CA PRO A 631 -14.56 4.91 19.65
C PRO A 631 -14.67 4.23 18.27
N CYS A 632 -15.44 4.83 17.36
CA CYS A 632 -15.71 4.29 16.02
C CYS A 632 -14.42 3.99 15.22
N LYS A 633 -13.38 4.84 15.32
CA LYS A 633 -12.08 4.59 14.66
C LYS A 633 -11.46 3.24 15.05
N ASP A 634 -11.64 2.81 16.29
CA ASP A 634 -11.05 1.58 16.81
C ASP A 634 -11.84 0.33 16.41
N TYR A 635 -12.94 0.50 15.67
CA TYR A 635 -13.61 -0.63 15.01
C TYR A 635 -12.74 -1.19 13.90
N PHE A 636 -11.95 -0.31 13.26
CA PHE A 636 -11.10 -0.64 12.14
C PHE A 636 -9.69 -0.92 12.62
N SER A 637 -9.12 -2.03 12.16
CA SER A 637 -7.77 -2.42 12.58
C SER A 637 -6.70 -1.59 11.85
N PRO A 638 -5.89 -0.76 12.53
CA PRO A 638 -4.80 -0.01 11.89
C PRO A 638 -3.73 -0.91 11.26
N GLU A 639 -3.60 -2.17 11.71
CA GLU A 639 -2.68 -3.15 11.11
C GLU A 639 -3.16 -3.67 9.75
N LEU A 640 -4.48 -3.70 9.52
CA LEU A 640 -5.08 -4.17 8.26
C LEU A 640 -5.52 -3.02 7.35
N LEU A 641 -5.72 -1.85 7.94
CA LEU A 641 -6.19 -0.61 7.31
C LEU A 641 -5.25 0.52 7.76
N PRO A 642 -4.01 0.54 7.25
CA PRO A 642 -3.03 1.54 7.65
C PRO A 642 -3.56 2.95 7.38
N GLN A 643 -3.28 3.86 8.32
CA GLN A 643 -3.61 5.26 8.14
C GLN A 643 -2.70 5.89 7.08
N ARG A 644 -3.32 6.61 6.15
CA ARG A 644 -2.63 7.24 5.03
C ARG A 644 -3.28 8.58 4.69
N SER A 645 -2.45 9.61 4.57
CA SER A 645 -2.87 10.95 4.16
C SER A 645 -3.12 11.10 2.66
N SER A 646 -2.75 10.11 1.84
CA SER A 646 -2.91 10.11 0.38
C SER A 646 -3.80 8.98 -0.12
N PHE A 647 -4.28 9.09 -1.36
CA PHE A 647 -4.92 7.98 -2.08
C PHE A 647 -3.89 6.89 -2.40
N ALA A 648 -4.31 5.64 -2.22
CA ALA A 648 -3.53 4.46 -2.54
C ALA A 648 -4.47 3.32 -2.91
N PHE A 649 -4.15 2.62 -3.99
CA PHE A 649 -4.98 1.54 -4.49
C PHE A 649 -4.24 0.22 -4.63
N SER A 650 -2.97 0.13 -4.18
CA SER A 650 -2.26 -1.16 -4.08
C SER A 650 -2.86 -2.01 -2.96
N HIS A 651 -3.16 -1.36 -1.84
CA HIS A 651 -3.87 -1.91 -0.69
C HIS A 651 -4.84 -0.87 -0.13
N THR A 652 -5.85 -1.35 0.57
CA THR A 652 -6.86 -0.52 1.22
C THR A 652 -6.25 0.27 2.37
N SER A 653 -6.47 1.59 2.38
CA SER A 653 -6.00 2.51 3.42
C SER A 653 -7.13 3.37 3.99
N MET A 654 -6.94 3.87 5.21
CA MET A 654 -7.87 4.76 5.89
C MET A 654 -7.32 6.18 5.98
N GLY A 655 -8.10 7.18 5.58
CA GLY A 655 -7.81 8.60 5.81
C GLY A 655 -8.86 9.21 6.73
N VAL A 656 -8.43 10.13 7.60
CA VAL A 656 -9.32 10.90 8.46
C VAL A 656 -9.60 12.25 7.81
N ILE A 657 -10.87 12.63 7.76
CA ILE A 657 -11.32 13.95 7.34
C ILE A 657 -11.90 14.60 8.59
N PRO A 658 -11.23 15.61 9.14
CA PRO A 658 -11.69 16.25 10.36
C PRO A 658 -13.08 16.85 10.12
N GLY A 659 -13.95 16.72 11.12
CA GLY A 659 -15.18 17.49 11.16
C GLY A 659 -14.89 18.96 11.46
N ASP A 660 -15.82 19.84 11.09
CA ASP A 660 -15.82 21.22 11.57
C ASP A 660 -16.36 21.25 13.02
N ASP A 661 -15.45 21.44 13.97
CA ASP A 661 -15.77 21.55 15.40
C ASP A 661 -16.73 22.73 15.70
N GLU A 662 -16.67 23.83 14.93
CA GLU A 662 -17.54 25.00 15.11
C GLU A 662 -18.95 24.72 14.57
N ALA A 663 -19.06 23.93 13.50
CA ALA A 663 -20.33 23.46 12.95
C ALA A 663 -20.89 22.21 13.66
N GLY A 664 -20.13 21.61 14.59
CA GLY A 664 -20.49 20.38 15.30
C GLY A 664 -20.50 19.13 14.40
N GLU A 665 -19.74 19.15 13.30
CA GLU A 665 -19.61 18.00 12.41
C GLU A 665 -18.66 16.95 12.99
N ALA A 666 -19.06 15.68 12.88
CA ALA A 666 -18.22 14.57 13.30
C ALA A 666 -17.12 14.27 12.27
N ASP A 667 -15.99 13.74 12.75
CA ASP A 667 -14.94 13.22 11.87
C ASP A 667 -15.49 12.18 10.88
N ARG A 668 -14.93 12.17 9.67
CA ARG A 668 -15.27 11.21 8.62
C ARG A 668 -14.06 10.33 8.30
N TYR A 669 -14.27 9.03 8.26
CA TYR A 669 -13.25 8.06 7.86
C TYR A 669 -13.46 7.68 6.40
N ARG A 670 -12.52 8.07 5.53
CA ARG A 670 -12.51 7.68 4.12
C ARG A 670 -11.63 6.45 3.91
N PHE A 671 -12.20 5.40 3.37
CA PHE A 671 -11.48 4.22 2.88
C PHE A 671 -11.19 4.36 1.39
N SER A 672 -9.91 4.24 1.01
CA SER A 672 -9.48 4.07 -0.39
C SER A 672 -9.27 2.58 -0.63
N LEU A 673 -10.10 1.95 -1.46
CA LEU A 673 -10.12 0.49 -1.57
C LEU A 673 -9.07 -0.01 -2.57
N GLY A 674 -8.25 -0.98 -2.15
CA GLY A 674 -7.10 -1.47 -2.93
C GLY A 674 -7.40 -2.67 -3.83
N GLN A 675 -6.35 -3.45 -4.15
CA GLN A 675 -6.43 -4.64 -5.01
C GLN A 675 -6.74 -5.94 -4.24
N GLU A 676 -7.17 -5.85 -2.98
CA GLU A 676 -7.56 -7.00 -2.18
C GLU A 676 -8.60 -7.90 -2.88
N SER A 677 -8.59 -9.18 -2.53
CA SER A 677 -9.71 -10.07 -2.82
C SER A 677 -10.94 -9.72 -1.99
N HIS A 678 -12.13 -10.10 -2.47
CA HIS A 678 -13.37 -9.92 -1.69
C HIS A 678 -13.33 -10.69 -0.35
N ALA A 679 -12.58 -11.80 -0.31
CA ALA A 679 -12.34 -12.58 0.90
C ALA A 679 -11.54 -11.78 1.95
N GLU A 680 -10.44 -11.13 1.52
CA GLU A 680 -9.64 -10.24 2.38
C GLU A 680 -10.46 -9.04 2.85
N LEU A 681 -11.25 -8.41 1.95
CA LEU A 681 -12.12 -7.30 2.34
C LEU A 681 -13.19 -7.73 3.36
N ALA A 682 -13.73 -8.95 3.25
CA ALA A 682 -14.64 -9.50 4.26
C ALA A 682 -13.96 -9.68 5.62
N GLU A 683 -12.68 -10.07 5.67
CA GLU A 683 -11.91 -10.13 6.92
C GLU A 683 -11.76 -8.75 7.56
N ARG A 684 -11.55 -7.71 6.75
CA ARG A 684 -11.30 -6.34 7.21
C ARG A 684 -12.56 -5.59 7.63
N PHE A 685 -13.68 -5.76 6.91
CA PHE A 685 -14.86 -4.89 7.06
C PHE A 685 -16.12 -5.59 7.58
N PHE A 686 -16.19 -6.92 7.65
CA PHE A 686 -17.42 -7.60 8.09
C PHE A 686 -17.80 -7.25 9.53
N MET A 687 -16.88 -7.43 10.48
CA MET A 687 -17.16 -7.14 11.88
C MET A 687 -17.37 -5.64 12.13
N PRO A 688 -16.53 -4.72 11.60
CA PRO A 688 -16.79 -3.29 11.70
C PRO A 688 -18.15 -2.89 11.14
N GLY A 689 -18.52 -3.41 9.96
CA GLY A 689 -19.83 -3.16 9.35
C GLY A 689 -21.01 -3.67 10.18
N LEU A 690 -20.88 -4.85 10.78
CA LEU A 690 -21.90 -5.38 11.70
C LEU A 690 -22.07 -4.48 12.93
N LEU A 691 -20.98 -3.97 13.50
CA LEU A 691 -21.01 -3.06 14.65
C LEU A 691 -21.61 -1.72 14.28
N LEU A 692 -21.26 -1.18 13.11
CA LEU A 692 -21.89 0.01 12.55
C LEU A 692 -23.39 -0.21 12.32
N GLN A 693 -23.87 -1.40 11.99
CA GLN A 693 -25.31 -1.60 11.80
C GLN A 693 -26.09 -1.72 13.12
N LYS A 694 -25.44 -2.17 14.20
CA LYS A 694 -26.11 -2.45 15.47
C LYS A 694 -26.39 -1.17 16.25
N ALA A 695 -27.58 -1.12 16.86
CA ALA A 695 -27.95 -0.10 17.84
C ALA A 695 -27.39 -0.41 19.25
N SER A 696 -26.97 -1.65 19.50
CA SER A 696 -26.35 -2.04 20.77
C SER A 696 -25.00 -1.37 20.93
N THR A 697 -24.81 -0.68 22.04
CA THR A 697 -23.52 -0.10 22.46
C THR A 697 -22.66 -1.10 23.22
N SER A 698 -23.01 -2.41 23.25
CA SER A 698 -22.18 -3.43 23.91
C SER A 698 -21.90 -4.66 23.05
N TRP A 699 -20.69 -5.21 23.21
CA TRP A 699 -20.25 -6.44 22.56
C TRP A 699 -19.32 -7.28 23.47
N SER A 700 -19.36 -8.61 23.33
CA SER A 700 -18.60 -9.53 24.20
C SER A 700 -18.26 -10.86 23.50
N TYR A 701 -17.45 -11.70 24.16
CA TYR A 701 -17.13 -13.04 23.65
C TYR A 701 -18.35 -13.94 23.45
N PRO A 702 -19.33 -14.01 24.37
CA PRO A 702 -20.60 -14.70 24.10
C PRO A 702 -21.31 -14.25 22.83
N HIS A 703 -21.36 -12.95 22.55
CA HIS A 703 -21.93 -12.41 21.31
C HIS A 703 -21.16 -12.90 20.07
N THR A 704 -19.83 -12.90 20.16
CA THR A 704 -18.95 -13.41 19.09
C THR A 704 -19.18 -14.90 18.85
N HIS A 705 -19.26 -15.71 19.90
CA HIS A 705 -19.55 -17.13 19.79
C HIS A 705 -20.93 -17.40 19.16
N GLN A 706 -21.95 -16.64 19.56
CA GLN A 706 -23.29 -16.72 18.96
C GLN A 706 -23.27 -16.35 17.48
N LEU A 707 -22.52 -15.31 17.08
CA LEU A 707 -22.36 -14.94 15.68
C LEU A 707 -21.67 -16.04 14.88
N VAL A 708 -20.62 -16.65 15.42
CA VAL A 708 -19.93 -17.79 14.78
C VAL A 708 -20.89 -18.97 14.61
N GLN A 709 -21.68 -19.31 15.64
CA GLN A 709 -22.71 -20.34 15.53
C GLN A 709 -23.72 -20.02 14.42
N GLN A 710 -24.23 -18.79 14.37
CA GLN A 710 -25.16 -18.36 13.31
C GLN A 710 -24.56 -18.51 11.91
N LEU A 711 -23.32 -18.05 11.70
CA LEU A 711 -22.65 -18.15 10.41
C LEU A 711 -22.42 -19.62 10.00
N THR A 712 -22.01 -20.46 10.95
CA THR A 712 -21.81 -21.89 10.68
C THR A 712 -23.12 -22.65 10.44
N ASP A 713 -24.21 -22.29 11.12
CA ASP A 713 -25.54 -22.87 10.89
C ASP A 713 -26.09 -22.46 9.52
N MET A 714 -25.84 -21.23 9.07
CA MET A 714 -26.16 -20.78 7.72
C MET A 714 -25.41 -21.61 6.66
N ALA A 715 -24.13 -21.92 6.90
CA ALA A 715 -23.36 -22.79 6.01
C ALA A 715 -23.93 -24.20 5.93
N VAL A 716 -24.36 -24.79 7.06
CA VAL A 716 -25.02 -26.10 7.09
C VAL A 716 -26.35 -26.08 6.32
N SER A 717 -27.15 -25.02 6.49
CA SER A 717 -28.40 -24.86 5.74
C SER A 717 -28.15 -24.76 4.24
N LEU A 718 -27.13 -23.99 3.83
CA LEU A 718 -26.75 -23.82 2.43
C LEU A 718 -26.29 -25.15 1.81
N ALA A 719 -25.43 -25.90 2.51
CA ALA A 719 -24.92 -27.19 2.02
C ALA A 719 -26.00 -28.28 1.91
N SER A 720 -27.00 -28.25 2.80
CA SER A 720 -28.05 -29.28 2.86
C SER A 720 -29.21 -29.02 1.90
N GLY A 721 -29.29 -27.83 1.27
CA GLY A 721 -30.40 -27.44 0.41
C GLY A 721 -31.75 -27.35 1.14
N ARG A 722 -31.76 -27.42 2.47
CA ARG A 722 -32.96 -27.39 3.31
C ARG A 722 -33.22 -25.96 3.80
N PRO A 723 -34.49 -25.54 3.93
CA PRO A 723 -34.83 -24.26 4.53
C PRO A 723 -34.32 -24.20 5.98
N ALA A 724 -33.84 -23.02 6.39
CA ALA A 724 -33.15 -22.80 7.66
C ALA A 724 -33.89 -23.34 8.90
N ALA A 725 -35.22 -23.42 8.86
CA ALA A 725 -36.03 -23.97 9.95
C ALA A 725 -35.88 -25.50 10.14
N ALA A 726 -35.77 -26.28 9.07
CA ALA A 726 -35.58 -27.74 9.12
C ALA A 726 -34.10 -28.14 9.25
N GLY A 727 -33.18 -27.26 8.82
CA GLY A 727 -31.73 -27.43 9.00
C GLY A 727 -31.26 -27.24 10.45
N ARG A 728 -31.98 -26.47 11.28
CA ARG A 728 -31.60 -26.17 12.67
C ARG A 728 -31.41 -27.41 13.55
N GLN A 729 -32.27 -28.43 13.44
CA GLN A 729 -32.15 -29.64 14.24
C GLN A 729 -30.90 -30.46 13.89
N SER A 730 -30.54 -30.54 12.60
CA SER A 730 -29.31 -31.21 12.13
C SER A 730 -28.05 -30.38 12.42
N ALA A 731 -28.14 -29.06 12.29
CA ALA A 731 -27.05 -28.13 12.60
C ALA A 731 -26.73 -28.09 14.10
N MET A 732 -27.72 -28.21 14.99
CA MET A 732 -27.48 -28.23 16.45
C MET A 732 -26.71 -29.46 16.93
N ALA A 733 -26.73 -30.57 16.19
CA ALA A 733 -26.02 -31.80 16.57
C ALA A 733 -24.54 -31.85 16.14
N MET A 734 -24.12 -30.97 15.21
CA MET A 734 -22.77 -31.02 14.63
C MET A 734 -21.74 -30.24 15.49
N PRO A 735 -20.58 -30.82 15.84
CA PRO A 735 -19.50 -30.10 16.51
C PRO A 735 -19.00 -28.90 15.69
N LEU A 736 -18.59 -27.82 16.37
CA LEU A 736 -18.13 -26.58 15.70
C LEU A 736 -17.06 -26.83 14.64
N LEU A 737 -16.07 -27.68 14.93
CA LEU A 737 -15.03 -28.07 13.98
C LEU A 737 -15.60 -28.62 12.67
N GLN A 738 -16.60 -29.51 12.74
CA GLN A 738 -17.21 -30.11 11.55
C GLN A 738 -17.97 -29.05 10.74
N LYS A 739 -18.63 -28.10 11.41
CA LYS A 739 -19.28 -26.98 10.72
C LYS A 739 -18.26 -26.07 10.03
N LEU A 740 -17.14 -25.76 10.69
CA LEU A 740 -16.07 -24.97 10.08
C LEU A 740 -15.42 -25.70 8.90
N GLN A 741 -15.25 -27.02 8.99
CA GLN A 741 -14.80 -27.84 7.86
C GLN A 741 -15.81 -27.84 6.70
N LEU A 742 -17.11 -27.72 6.99
CA LEU A 742 -18.13 -27.54 5.97
C LEU A 742 -18.05 -26.15 5.32
N CYS A 743 -17.91 -25.08 6.11
CA CYS A 743 -17.65 -23.72 5.58
C CYS A 743 -16.43 -23.73 4.64
N ALA A 744 -15.32 -24.34 5.09
CA ALA A 744 -14.11 -24.53 4.32
C ALA A 744 -14.35 -25.24 2.97
N ARG A 745 -15.22 -26.25 2.93
CA ARG A 745 -15.57 -26.96 1.69
C ARG A 745 -16.40 -26.11 0.74
N LEU A 746 -17.37 -25.36 1.27
CA LEU A 746 -18.22 -24.46 0.48
C LEU A 746 -17.44 -23.30 -0.14
N GLU A 747 -16.33 -22.90 0.49
CA GLU A 747 -15.50 -21.79 0.03
C GLU A 747 -14.38 -22.21 -0.93
N ARG A 748 -14.03 -23.49 -0.99
CA ARG A 748 -13.03 -24.00 -1.94
C ARG A 748 -13.67 -24.15 -3.32
N PRO A 749 -13.12 -23.49 -4.36
CA PRO A 749 -13.63 -23.68 -5.70
C PRO A 749 -13.34 -25.12 -6.15
N PRO A 750 -14.26 -25.75 -6.90
CA PRO A 750 -13.98 -27.05 -7.49
C PRO A 750 -12.84 -26.91 -8.48
N VAL A 751 -11.84 -27.78 -8.35
CA VAL A 751 -10.75 -27.92 -9.31
C VAL A 751 -11.08 -29.12 -10.18
N GLU A 752 -11.22 -28.91 -11.48
CA GLU A 752 -11.48 -29.98 -12.45
C GLU A 752 -10.33 -31.00 -12.45
N ASP A 753 -10.65 -32.28 -12.65
CA ASP A 753 -9.61 -33.32 -12.65
C ASP A 753 -8.60 -33.12 -13.78
N ARG A 754 -9.02 -32.56 -14.93
CA ARG A 754 -8.09 -32.17 -15.99
C ARG A 754 -7.07 -31.14 -15.51
N ALA A 755 -7.51 -30.07 -14.86
CA ALA A 755 -6.63 -29.05 -14.28
C ALA A 755 -5.69 -29.67 -13.23
N ARG A 756 -6.21 -30.52 -12.34
CA ARG A 756 -5.38 -31.26 -11.36
C ARG A 756 -4.32 -32.13 -12.02
N LEU A 757 -4.56 -32.61 -13.23
CA LEU A 757 -3.67 -33.51 -13.96
C LEU A 757 -2.69 -32.77 -14.88
N GLN A 758 -3.00 -31.56 -15.33
CA GLN A 758 -2.25 -30.85 -16.36
C GLN A 758 -1.54 -29.59 -15.84
N ASP A 759 -2.08 -28.94 -14.81
CA ASP A 759 -1.59 -27.63 -14.37
C ASP A 759 -0.45 -27.74 -13.36
N GLU A 760 0.44 -26.75 -13.40
CA GLU A 760 1.49 -26.58 -12.40
C GLU A 760 0.91 -26.10 -11.06
N PRO A 761 1.58 -26.36 -9.91
CA PRO A 761 1.06 -26.03 -8.59
C PRO A 761 0.70 -24.55 -8.41
N GLY A 762 1.48 -23.64 -9.02
CA GLY A 762 1.23 -22.21 -8.99
C GLY A 762 -0.09 -21.83 -9.66
N ALA A 763 -0.36 -22.37 -10.86
CA ALA A 763 -1.60 -22.14 -11.60
C ALA A 763 -2.83 -22.65 -10.83
N LEU A 764 -2.72 -23.84 -10.22
CA LEU A 764 -3.77 -24.39 -9.37
C LEU A 764 -4.08 -23.51 -8.14
N ARG A 765 -3.05 -22.92 -7.50
CA ARG A 765 -3.24 -21.99 -6.39
C ARG A 765 -3.92 -20.69 -6.85
N GLN A 766 -3.46 -20.12 -7.96
CA GLN A 766 -4.05 -18.91 -8.54
C GLN A 766 -5.51 -19.12 -8.94
N GLN A 767 -5.86 -20.30 -9.48
CA GLN A 767 -7.25 -20.65 -9.79
C GLN A 767 -8.12 -20.69 -8.53
N GLN A 768 -7.58 -21.12 -7.39
CA GLN A 768 -8.31 -21.14 -6.11
C GLN A 768 -8.59 -19.74 -5.54
N GLN A 769 -7.71 -18.78 -5.88
CA GLN A 769 -7.72 -17.39 -5.41
C GLN A 769 -8.58 -16.46 -6.26
N GLN A 770 -9.23 -16.97 -7.31
CA GLN A 770 -10.14 -16.16 -8.12
C GLN A 770 -11.29 -15.63 -7.28
N ASP A 771 -11.54 -14.32 -7.41
CA ASP A 771 -12.70 -13.65 -6.84
C ASP A 771 -13.95 -14.16 -7.53
N ARG A 772 -14.76 -14.90 -6.76
CA ARG A 772 -16.05 -15.42 -7.20
C ARG A 772 -17.08 -15.06 -6.14
N PRO A 773 -18.37 -14.94 -6.51
CA PRO A 773 -19.44 -14.81 -5.53
C PRO A 773 -19.41 -16.03 -4.58
N ARG A 774 -19.04 -15.79 -3.32
CA ARG A 774 -18.98 -16.80 -2.26
C ARG A 774 -19.64 -16.23 -1.00
N PRO A 775 -20.08 -17.07 -0.05
CA PRO A 775 -20.68 -16.58 1.19
C PRO A 775 -19.66 -16.00 2.18
N PHE A 776 -18.36 -16.34 2.04
CA PHE A 776 -17.24 -15.88 2.87
C PHE A 776 -17.44 -16.15 4.37
N PHE A 777 -18.03 -17.30 4.73
CA PHE A 777 -18.29 -17.67 6.12
C PHE A 777 -17.02 -17.69 6.98
N LEU A 778 -15.92 -18.32 6.53
CA LEU A 778 -14.69 -18.36 7.32
C LEU A 778 -14.05 -16.97 7.45
N ASN A 779 -14.00 -16.19 6.36
CA ASN A 779 -13.48 -14.82 6.39
C ASN A 779 -14.27 -13.94 7.39
N LYS A 780 -15.60 -14.06 7.39
CA LYS A 780 -16.50 -13.36 8.35
C LYS A 780 -16.29 -13.82 9.79
N ILE A 781 -16.13 -15.13 10.01
CA ILE A 781 -15.83 -15.70 11.33
C ILE A 781 -14.47 -15.18 11.83
N VAL A 782 -13.44 -15.18 10.98
CA VAL A 782 -12.11 -14.65 11.30
C VAL A 782 -12.16 -13.15 11.56
N SER A 783 -12.94 -12.38 10.81
CA SER A 783 -13.17 -10.95 11.08
C SER A 783 -13.69 -10.72 12.51
N ALA A 784 -14.70 -11.48 12.93
CA ALA A 784 -15.29 -11.36 14.27
C ALA A 784 -14.33 -11.80 15.39
N VAL A 785 -13.58 -12.88 15.16
CA VAL A 785 -12.61 -13.41 16.13
C VAL A 785 -11.41 -12.47 16.26
N ASN A 786 -10.86 -11.98 15.14
CA ASN A 786 -9.73 -11.06 15.14
C ASN A 786 -10.09 -9.71 15.77
N PHE A 787 -11.30 -9.20 15.56
CA PHE A 787 -11.75 -7.98 16.23
C PHE A 787 -11.68 -8.09 17.76
N MET A 788 -12.19 -9.19 18.32
CA MET A 788 -12.10 -9.45 19.76
C MET A 788 -10.67 -9.77 20.21
N GLY A 789 -9.89 -10.48 19.39
CA GLY A 789 -8.49 -10.78 19.63
C GLY A 789 -7.65 -9.51 19.73
N GLU A 790 -7.86 -8.54 18.84
CA GLU A 790 -7.18 -7.26 18.85
C GLU A 790 -7.52 -6.44 20.10
N ALA A 791 -8.81 -6.39 20.48
CA ALA A 791 -9.21 -5.77 21.73
C ALA A 791 -8.56 -6.43 22.95
N MET A 792 -8.46 -7.77 22.96
CA MET A 792 -7.77 -8.50 24.02
C MET A 792 -6.28 -8.17 24.07
N LEU A 793 -5.58 -8.18 22.93
CA LEU A 793 -4.16 -7.89 22.84
C LEU A 793 -3.82 -6.46 23.28
N ARG A 794 -4.68 -5.49 22.97
CA ARG A 794 -4.45 -4.07 23.29
C ARG A 794 -4.82 -3.68 24.72
N HIS A 795 -5.88 -4.28 25.27
CA HIS A 795 -6.50 -3.80 26.51
C HIS A 795 -6.43 -4.80 27.67
N SER A 796 -5.74 -5.93 27.50
CA SER A 796 -5.51 -6.89 28.58
C SER A 796 -4.08 -7.40 28.60
N ARG A 797 -3.67 -8.00 29.70
CA ARG A 797 -2.36 -8.64 29.85
C ARG A 797 -2.52 -10.16 29.88
N PRO A 798 -1.50 -10.94 29.49
CA PRO A 798 -1.59 -12.41 29.56
C PRO A 798 -1.99 -12.92 30.95
N GLN A 799 -1.57 -12.22 32.03
CA GLN A 799 -1.91 -12.59 33.41
C GLN A 799 -3.43 -12.59 33.66
N ASP A 800 -4.19 -11.71 33.01
CA ASP A 800 -5.65 -11.58 33.17
C ASP A 800 -6.40 -12.82 32.63
N TRP A 801 -5.71 -13.64 31.84
CA TRP A 801 -6.25 -14.81 31.14
C TRP A 801 -5.74 -16.14 31.69
N GLN A 802 -5.03 -16.14 32.82
CA GLN A 802 -4.46 -17.36 33.42
C GLN A 802 -5.54 -18.30 33.96
N GLN A 803 -6.60 -17.75 34.55
CA GLN A 803 -7.63 -18.54 35.22
C GLN A 803 -8.71 -19.00 34.21
N PRO A 804 -9.18 -20.26 34.31
CA PRO A 804 -10.25 -20.75 33.47
C PRO A 804 -11.56 -20.06 33.84
N GLY A 805 -12.05 -19.19 32.95
CA GLY A 805 -13.37 -18.56 33.03
C GLY A 805 -14.22 -18.83 31.78
N PRO A 806 -15.52 -18.51 31.79
CA PRO A 806 -16.41 -18.74 30.64
C PRO A 806 -15.91 -18.06 29.35
N ALA A 807 -15.38 -16.83 29.46
CA ALA A 807 -14.78 -16.13 28.33
C ALA A 807 -13.54 -16.86 27.80
N ARG A 808 -12.60 -17.23 28.68
CA ARG A 808 -11.38 -17.97 28.31
C ARG A 808 -11.71 -19.29 27.62
N GLN A 809 -12.64 -20.08 28.16
CA GLN A 809 -13.06 -21.35 27.57
C GLN A 809 -13.69 -21.17 26.19
N ALA A 810 -14.51 -20.14 26.00
CA ALA A 810 -15.11 -19.85 24.70
C ALA A 810 -14.04 -19.49 23.66
N VAL A 811 -13.04 -18.68 24.02
CA VAL A 811 -11.94 -18.32 23.12
C VAL A 811 -11.08 -19.52 22.77
N ASP A 812 -10.66 -20.31 23.76
CA ASP A 812 -9.87 -21.53 23.53
C ASP A 812 -10.61 -22.50 22.57
N HIS A 813 -11.93 -22.68 22.76
CA HIS A 813 -12.73 -23.54 21.88
C HIS A 813 -12.82 -23.01 20.44
N LEU A 814 -13.02 -21.70 20.28
CA LEU A 814 -13.10 -21.04 18.97
C LEU A 814 -11.76 -21.14 18.23
N LEU A 815 -10.66 -20.76 18.88
CA LEU A 815 -9.33 -20.77 18.28
C LEU A 815 -8.88 -22.19 17.93
N ALA A 816 -9.07 -23.16 18.84
CA ALA A 816 -8.74 -24.54 18.56
C ALA A 816 -9.50 -25.08 17.35
N SER A 817 -10.81 -24.79 17.25
CA SER A 817 -11.65 -25.23 16.14
C SER A 817 -11.25 -24.56 14.81
N LEU A 818 -10.92 -23.26 14.83
CA LEU A 818 -10.45 -22.53 13.65
C LEU A 818 -9.10 -23.06 13.17
N LEU A 819 -8.12 -23.20 14.05
CA LEU A 819 -6.80 -23.74 13.71
C LEU A 819 -6.88 -25.17 13.19
N GLN A 820 -7.79 -26.00 13.72
CA GLN A 820 -8.01 -27.36 13.24
C GLN A 820 -8.77 -27.42 11.90
N SER A 821 -9.57 -26.41 11.57
CA SER A 821 -10.22 -26.31 10.25
C SER A 821 -9.21 -26.06 9.11
N GLY A 822 -8.03 -25.54 9.44
CA GLY A 822 -7.01 -25.12 8.49
C GLY A 822 -7.29 -23.77 7.80
N MET A 823 -8.45 -23.15 8.05
CA MET A 823 -8.82 -21.81 7.55
C MET A 823 -8.54 -21.61 6.04
N PRO A 824 -8.98 -22.50 5.14
CA PRO A 824 -8.77 -22.31 3.72
C PRO A 824 -9.50 -21.07 3.21
N GLY A 825 -8.86 -20.30 2.34
CA GLY A 825 -9.45 -19.05 1.81
C GLY A 825 -9.34 -17.85 2.74
N VAL A 826 -8.89 -18.03 3.99
CA VAL A 826 -8.52 -16.93 4.87
C VAL A 826 -7.14 -16.39 4.46
N SER A 827 -6.95 -15.08 4.52
CA SER A 827 -5.69 -14.43 4.17
C SER A 827 -4.56 -14.81 5.15
N ARG A 828 -3.29 -14.58 4.74
CA ARG A 828 -2.14 -14.78 5.64
C ARG A 828 -2.25 -13.86 6.86
N ALA A 829 -2.63 -12.61 6.65
CA ALA A 829 -2.89 -11.61 7.69
C ALA A 829 -3.93 -12.09 8.71
N GLY A 830 -5.09 -12.55 8.23
CA GLY A 830 -6.15 -13.07 9.07
C GLY A 830 -5.71 -14.29 9.90
N ARG A 831 -4.98 -15.22 9.28
CA ARG A 831 -4.40 -16.39 9.97
C ARG A 831 -3.34 -16.00 11.01
N ALA A 832 -2.51 -15.01 10.71
CA ALA A 832 -1.48 -14.53 11.61
C ALA A 832 -2.08 -13.95 12.89
N LYS A 833 -3.13 -13.13 12.78
CA LYS A 833 -3.85 -12.57 13.93
C LYS A 833 -4.50 -13.65 14.81
N VAL A 834 -5.09 -14.68 14.21
CA VAL A 834 -5.62 -15.85 14.95
C VAL A 834 -4.51 -16.53 15.76
N ILE A 835 -3.31 -16.70 15.18
CA ILE A 835 -2.18 -17.29 15.92
C ILE A 835 -1.64 -16.33 16.96
N GLU A 836 -1.58 -15.03 16.70
CA GLU A 836 -1.14 -14.06 17.71
C GLU A 836 -2.06 -14.09 18.94
N GLN A 837 -3.37 -14.16 18.72
CA GLN A 837 -4.35 -14.38 19.78
C GLN A 837 -4.09 -15.68 20.54
N GLN A 838 -3.84 -16.79 19.83
CA GLN A 838 -3.50 -18.06 20.46
C GLN A 838 -2.18 -18.00 21.23
N ALA A 839 -1.16 -17.32 20.70
CA ALA A 839 0.15 -17.17 21.30
C ALA A 839 0.06 -16.36 22.60
N PHE A 840 -0.74 -15.30 22.62
CA PHE A 840 -1.04 -14.53 23.83
C PHE A 840 -1.67 -15.40 24.93
N LEU A 841 -2.63 -16.26 24.59
CA LEU A 841 -3.22 -17.20 25.54
C LEU A 841 -2.25 -18.30 25.98
N CYS A 842 -1.32 -18.71 25.11
CA CYS A 842 -0.24 -19.63 25.48
C CYS A 842 0.76 -18.97 26.43
N GLN A 843 1.06 -17.67 26.25
CA GLN A 843 1.87 -16.90 27.19
C GLN A 843 1.18 -16.79 28.56
N ALA A 844 -0.14 -16.58 28.58
CA ALA A 844 -0.93 -16.64 29.80
C ALA A 844 -0.76 -18.00 30.51
N ASP A 845 -0.92 -19.10 29.77
CA ASP A 845 -0.75 -20.46 30.29
C ASP A 845 0.68 -20.71 30.82
N MET A 846 1.71 -20.26 30.09
CA MET A 846 3.12 -20.37 30.51
C MET A 846 3.48 -19.50 31.71
N GLY A 847 2.69 -18.44 31.98
CA GLY A 847 2.81 -17.62 33.18
C GLY A 847 2.03 -18.15 34.39
N SER A 848 1.24 -19.21 34.22
CA SER A 848 0.46 -19.83 35.31
C SER A 848 1.36 -20.44 36.39
N PRO A 849 0.97 -20.46 37.66
CA PRO A 849 1.69 -21.23 38.69
C PRO A 849 1.58 -22.76 38.49
N ASP A 850 0.59 -23.23 37.73
CA ASP A 850 0.41 -24.66 37.45
C ASP A 850 1.37 -25.15 36.35
N THR A 851 2.21 -26.14 36.70
CA THR A 851 3.19 -26.72 35.77
C THR A 851 2.51 -27.44 34.60
N GLU A 852 1.36 -28.09 34.80
CA GLU A 852 0.66 -28.77 33.70
C GLU A 852 0.11 -27.75 32.70
N GLN A 853 -0.49 -26.66 33.20
CA GLN A 853 -0.93 -25.54 32.38
C GLN A 853 0.24 -24.89 31.63
N GLN A 854 1.40 -24.67 32.27
CA GLN A 854 2.58 -24.16 31.59
C GLN A 854 3.00 -25.04 30.41
N GLN A 855 3.08 -26.35 30.63
CA GLN A 855 3.44 -27.31 29.59
C GLN A 855 2.35 -27.45 28.51
N ARG A 856 1.07 -27.23 28.86
CA ARG A 856 -0.01 -27.11 27.88
C ARG A 856 0.20 -25.89 26.99
N GLY A 857 0.48 -24.71 27.57
CA GLY A 857 0.75 -23.48 26.82
C GLY A 857 1.87 -23.66 25.80
N LEU A 858 2.99 -24.26 26.23
CA LEU A 858 4.13 -24.53 25.36
C LEU A 858 3.78 -25.48 24.20
N ARG A 859 3.11 -26.60 24.49
CA ARG A 859 2.71 -27.60 23.48
C ARG A 859 1.69 -27.03 22.49
N THR A 860 0.72 -26.25 22.98
CA THR A 860 -0.30 -25.60 22.15
C THR A 860 0.33 -24.55 21.23
N LEU A 861 1.28 -23.75 21.71
CA LEU A 861 2.01 -22.78 20.89
C LEU A 861 2.75 -23.47 19.74
N ALA A 862 3.54 -24.51 20.05
CA ALA A 862 4.27 -25.27 19.04
C ALA A 862 3.33 -25.92 18.01
N ALA A 863 2.26 -26.58 18.48
CA ALA A 863 1.28 -27.23 17.62
C ALA A 863 0.52 -26.22 16.72
N SER A 864 0.25 -25.02 17.22
CA SER A 864 -0.46 -23.98 16.46
C SER A 864 0.45 -23.39 15.38
N CYS A 865 1.70 -23.07 15.71
CA CYS A 865 2.68 -22.52 14.76
C CYS A 865 3.11 -23.52 13.69
N ALA A 866 3.14 -24.83 14.02
CA ALA A 866 3.44 -25.88 13.05
C ALA A 866 2.35 -26.06 11.98
N ARG A 867 1.09 -25.68 12.27
CA ARG A 867 -0.05 -25.85 11.35
C ARG A 867 -0.12 -24.82 10.24
N ILE A 868 0.46 -23.64 10.45
CA ILE A 868 0.38 -22.52 9.49
C ILE A 868 1.78 -22.23 8.96
N PRO A 869 2.16 -22.71 7.76
CA PRO A 869 3.46 -22.43 7.18
C PRO A 869 3.65 -20.92 6.91
N ALA A 870 4.91 -20.46 6.90
CA ALA A 870 5.28 -19.05 6.66
C ALA A 870 4.59 -18.03 7.59
N LEU A 871 4.26 -18.47 8.81
CA LEU A 871 3.67 -17.61 9.82
C LEU A 871 4.66 -16.49 10.23
N PRO A 872 4.24 -15.22 10.21
CA PRO A 872 5.06 -14.12 10.72
C PRO A 872 5.25 -14.19 12.25
N GLY A 873 6.28 -13.52 12.79
CA GLY A 873 6.42 -13.36 14.25
C GLY A 873 6.96 -14.57 15.02
N ARG A 874 7.40 -15.65 14.34
CA ARG A 874 7.91 -16.87 15.01
C ARG A 874 9.06 -16.60 15.98
N SER A 875 9.97 -15.70 15.62
CA SER A 875 11.06 -15.26 16.51
C SER A 875 10.53 -14.59 17.78
N ARG A 876 9.53 -13.73 17.68
CA ARG A 876 8.85 -13.10 18.84
C ARG A 876 8.20 -14.16 19.74
N TYR A 877 7.53 -15.15 19.17
CA TYR A 877 6.93 -16.23 19.95
C TYR A 877 7.98 -17.09 20.65
N LEU A 878 9.10 -17.39 19.99
CA LEU A 878 10.23 -18.09 20.59
C LEU A 878 10.80 -17.31 21.79
N LEU A 879 11.04 -16.01 21.61
CA LEU A 879 11.56 -15.12 22.66
C LEU A 879 10.61 -14.95 23.86
N SER A 880 9.32 -15.20 23.65
CA SER A 880 8.30 -15.10 24.70
C SER A 880 8.18 -16.34 25.60
N ILE A 881 8.90 -17.42 25.29
CA ILE A 881 8.86 -18.66 26.08
C ILE A 881 9.75 -18.49 27.31
N PRO A 882 9.22 -18.64 28.55
CA PRO A 882 10.06 -18.58 29.73
C PRO A 882 11.07 -19.73 29.78
N ASP A 883 12.35 -19.42 30.05
CA ASP A 883 13.44 -20.41 30.03
C ASP A 883 13.17 -21.60 30.96
N GLY A 884 12.63 -21.33 32.16
CA GLY A 884 12.25 -22.37 33.12
C GLY A 884 11.09 -23.26 32.65
N VAL A 885 10.16 -22.76 31.83
CA VAL A 885 9.08 -23.56 31.25
C VAL A 885 9.65 -24.49 30.17
N PHE A 886 10.52 -23.96 29.30
CA PHE A 886 11.19 -24.74 28.27
C PHE A 886 12.11 -25.82 28.85
N ALA A 887 12.91 -25.47 29.87
CA ALA A 887 13.83 -26.39 30.53
C ALA A 887 13.13 -27.60 31.17
N ARG A 888 11.92 -27.39 31.72
CA ARG A 888 11.10 -28.47 32.31
C ARG A 888 10.34 -29.31 31.29
N ALA A 889 10.25 -28.88 30.04
CA ALA A 889 9.55 -29.62 29.00
C ALA A 889 10.28 -30.91 28.63
N SER A 890 9.53 -31.91 28.15
CA SER A 890 10.14 -33.15 27.64
C SER A 890 11.07 -32.85 26.47
N ARG A 891 12.11 -33.66 26.25
CA ARG A 891 13.01 -33.50 25.07
C ARG A 891 12.23 -33.51 23.74
N THR A 892 11.16 -34.29 23.66
CA THR A 892 10.26 -34.33 22.50
C THR A 892 9.55 -33.00 22.29
N ASP A 893 9.06 -32.37 23.36
CA ASP A 893 8.36 -31.09 23.27
C ASP A 893 9.33 -29.93 23.01
N GLN A 894 10.51 -29.94 23.63
CA GLN A 894 11.60 -28.99 23.31
C GLN A 894 11.93 -29.04 21.81
N ARG A 895 12.10 -30.24 21.25
CA ARG A 895 12.39 -30.42 19.82
C ARG A 895 11.23 -29.89 18.96
N ARG A 896 9.98 -30.22 19.29
CA ARG A 896 8.80 -29.74 18.57
C ARG A 896 8.70 -28.21 18.57
N VAL A 897 9.03 -27.56 19.68
CA VAL A 897 9.07 -26.09 19.79
C VAL A 897 10.11 -25.52 18.83
N LEU A 898 11.32 -26.06 18.80
CA LEU A 898 12.39 -25.57 17.91
C LEU A 898 12.11 -25.88 16.43
N GLU A 899 11.52 -27.04 16.12
CA GLU A 899 11.04 -27.38 14.77
C GLU A 899 9.93 -26.43 14.33
N ALA A 900 9.05 -26.03 15.23
CA ALA A 900 7.94 -25.13 14.92
C ALA A 900 8.36 -23.65 14.89
N LEU A 901 9.28 -23.18 15.73
CA LEU A 901 9.54 -21.73 15.87
C LEU A 901 10.90 -21.29 15.32
N LEU A 902 11.94 -22.11 15.43
CA LEU A 902 13.30 -21.74 15.01
C LEU A 902 13.61 -22.21 13.60
N THR A 903 13.36 -23.50 13.32
CA THR A 903 13.74 -24.14 12.04
C THR A 903 13.19 -23.42 10.80
N PRO A 904 11.96 -22.86 10.81
CA PRO A 904 11.42 -22.15 9.65
C PRO A 904 11.96 -20.73 9.43
N LEU A 905 12.75 -20.19 10.37
CA LEU A 905 13.43 -18.90 10.20
C LEU A 905 14.67 -19.07 9.33
N ASP A 906 15.06 -18.04 8.59
CA ASP A 906 16.36 -17.98 7.90
C ASP A 906 17.52 -17.85 8.91
N ASN A 907 18.74 -18.14 8.44
CA ASN A 907 19.93 -18.16 9.29
C ASN A 907 20.17 -16.85 10.05
N ALA A 908 19.92 -15.68 9.45
CA ALA A 908 20.15 -14.40 10.12
C ALA A 908 19.12 -14.17 11.24
N SER A 909 17.85 -14.46 10.97
CA SER A 909 16.79 -14.40 11.98
C SER A 909 16.99 -15.42 13.11
N GLN A 910 17.49 -16.62 12.79
CA GLN A 910 17.83 -17.65 13.78
C GLN A 910 18.92 -17.15 14.73
N LEU A 911 20.02 -16.59 14.18
CA LEU A 911 21.09 -16.02 14.99
C LEU A 911 20.59 -14.84 15.83
N ALA A 912 19.92 -13.87 15.23
CA ALA A 912 19.40 -12.72 15.97
C ALA A 912 18.44 -13.11 17.11
N ALA A 913 17.67 -14.20 16.93
CA ALA A 913 16.87 -14.76 18.01
C ALA A 913 17.74 -15.34 19.13
N VAL A 914 18.79 -16.09 18.81
CA VAL A 914 19.77 -16.60 19.80
C VAL A 914 20.44 -15.46 20.56
N ASP A 915 20.91 -14.41 19.88
CA ASP A 915 21.52 -13.23 20.51
C ASP A 915 20.59 -12.60 21.54
N LYS A 916 19.32 -12.41 21.16
CA LYS A 916 18.29 -11.86 22.05
C LYS A 916 18.00 -12.78 23.24
N LEU A 917 17.99 -14.10 23.05
CA LEU A 917 17.84 -15.06 24.15
C LEU A 917 19.01 -14.99 25.14
N LEU A 918 20.25 -14.87 24.64
CA LEU A 918 21.45 -14.73 25.47
C LEU A 918 21.44 -13.40 26.24
N GLN A 919 21.10 -12.29 25.59
CA GLN A 919 20.95 -10.98 26.23
C GLN A 919 19.85 -11.01 27.31
N GLY A 920 18.75 -11.72 27.04
CA GLY A 920 17.65 -11.94 27.97
C GLY A 920 17.91 -12.99 29.05
N GLN A 921 19.12 -13.56 29.14
CA GLN A 921 19.52 -14.59 30.11
C GLN A 921 18.68 -15.89 30.03
N GLN A 922 18.12 -16.22 28.87
CA GLN A 922 17.37 -17.44 28.61
C GLN A 922 18.31 -18.57 28.12
N TRP A 923 19.21 -19.01 29.02
CA TRP A 923 20.35 -19.85 28.67
C TRP A 923 19.98 -21.23 28.14
N GLN A 924 18.95 -21.88 28.70
CA GLN A 924 18.58 -23.24 28.30
C GLN A 924 17.97 -23.24 26.90
N LEU A 925 17.09 -22.28 26.62
CA LEU A 925 16.48 -22.10 25.32
C LEU A 925 17.52 -21.68 24.27
N ALA A 926 18.41 -20.74 24.60
CA ALA A 926 19.51 -20.35 23.71
C ALA A 926 20.41 -21.54 23.36
N THR A 927 20.82 -22.33 24.35
CA THR A 927 21.67 -23.53 24.13
C THR A 927 20.98 -24.56 23.24
N ALA A 928 19.69 -24.81 23.46
CA ALA A 928 18.94 -25.74 22.64
C ALA A 928 18.76 -25.23 21.19
N CYS A 929 18.58 -23.92 21.01
CA CYS A 929 18.57 -23.31 19.67
C CYS A 929 19.92 -23.52 18.97
N LEU A 930 21.03 -23.23 19.65
CA LEU A 930 22.39 -23.45 19.14
C LEU A 930 22.62 -24.91 18.72
N GLU A 931 22.26 -25.88 19.56
CA GLU A 931 22.37 -27.30 19.22
C GLU A 931 21.53 -27.70 18.00
N GLN A 932 20.33 -27.12 17.85
CA GLN A 932 19.48 -27.40 16.70
C GLN A 932 20.08 -26.83 15.41
N LEU A 933 20.65 -25.63 15.45
CA LEU A 933 21.35 -25.01 14.31
C LEU A 933 22.55 -25.84 13.86
N GLU A 934 23.31 -26.40 14.80
CA GLU A 934 24.45 -27.28 14.49
C GLU A 934 24.03 -28.62 13.88
N ARG A 935 22.83 -29.11 14.21
CA ARG A 935 22.29 -30.40 13.71
C ARG A 935 21.59 -30.29 12.36
N GLN A 936 21.20 -29.09 11.91
CA GLN A 936 20.53 -28.94 10.63
C GLN A 936 21.51 -29.28 9.50
N PRO A 937 21.24 -30.31 8.67
CA PRO A 937 22.04 -30.55 7.47
C PRO A 937 21.86 -29.34 6.56
N SER A 938 22.97 -28.76 6.11
CA SER A 938 22.97 -27.68 5.11
C SER A 938 22.02 -28.07 3.98
N ALA A 939 21.00 -27.25 3.72
CA ALA A 939 20.16 -27.41 2.53
C ALA A 939 21.09 -27.65 1.32
N PRO A 940 20.82 -28.66 0.47
CA PRO A 940 21.68 -28.90 -0.68
C PRO A 940 21.65 -27.63 -1.52
N THR A 941 22.78 -26.91 -1.54
CA THR A 941 23.11 -26.00 -2.63
C THR A 941 22.86 -26.79 -3.90
N GLY A 942 21.88 -26.35 -4.71
CA GLY A 942 21.51 -27.01 -5.96
C GLY A 942 22.78 -27.37 -6.73
N LYS A 943 22.81 -28.61 -7.22
CA LYS A 943 23.94 -29.14 -8.01
C LYS A 943 24.36 -28.11 -9.06
N ALA A 944 25.63 -27.72 -8.98
CA ALA A 944 26.47 -27.12 -10.01
C ALA A 944 25.71 -26.49 -11.20
N ALA A 945 25.49 -25.17 -11.12
CA ALA A 945 25.50 -24.37 -12.33
C ALA A 945 26.88 -24.54 -13.00
N THR A 946 26.84 -24.71 -14.31
CA THR A 946 27.96 -24.73 -15.26
C THR A 946 29.05 -23.70 -14.94
N PRO A 947 30.30 -23.95 -15.33
CA PRO A 947 31.44 -23.12 -14.97
C PRO A 947 31.43 -21.82 -15.80
N ASP A 948 30.54 -20.89 -15.47
CA ASP A 948 30.61 -19.51 -15.96
C ASP A 948 30.24 -18.54 -14.81
N GLY A 949 31.27 -17.87 -14.29
CA GLY A 949 31.21 -16.50 -13.75
C GLY A 949 30.55 -16.18 -12.39
N SER A 950 29.66 -16.99 -11.80
CA SER A 950 28.93 -16.58 -10.57
C SER A 950 29.41 -17.25 -9.27
N SER A 951 30.60 -16.88 -8.79
CA SER A 951 31.16 -17.38 -7.51
C SER A 951 30.63 -16.67 -6.25
N ALA A 952 29.89 -15.57 -6.38
CA ALA A 952 29.45 -14.74 -5.26
C ALA A 952 28.47 -15.42 -4.27
N PRO A 953 27.45 -16.20 -4.67
CA PRO A 953 26.49 -16.80 -3.72
C PRO A 953 27.11 -17.96 -2.92
N ALA A 954 27.96 -18.77 -3.55
CA ALA A 954 28.67 -19.88 -2.90
C ALA A 954 29.75 -19.36 -1.93
N MET A 955 30.47 -18.29 -2.30
CA MET A 955 31.37 -17.60 -1.37
C MET A 955 30.61 -16.92 -0.24
N GLN A 956 29.47 -16.27 -0.49
CA GLN A 956 28.65 -15.66 0.57
C GLN A 956 28.09 -16.71 1.53
N ALA A 957 27.60 -17.86 1.05
CA ALA A 957 27.13 -18.95 1.91
C ALA A 957 28.26 -19.56 2.76
N THR A 958 29.47 -19.69 2.19
CA THR A 958 30.65 -20.21 2.91
C THR A 958 31.18 -19.18 3.92
N THR A 959 31.14 -17.89 3.59
CA THR A 959 31.55 -16.78 4.48
C THR A 959 30.52 -16.53 5.57
N LEU A 960 29.22 -16.67 5.26
CA LEU A 960 28.15 -16.66 6.26
C LEU A 960 28.28 -17.87 7.18
N ARG A 961 28.67 -19.05 6.66
CA ARG A 961 28.91 -20.24 7.48
C ARG A 961 30.13 -20.08 8.37
N SER A 962 31.24 -19.52 7.88
CA SER A 962 32.42 -19.26 8.71
C SER A 962 32.13 -18.19 9.76
N ARG A 963 31.42 -17.11 9.39
CA ARG A 963 30.96 -16.07 10.33
C ARG A 963 29.96 -16.62 11.35
N LEU A 964 29.03 -17.48 10.92
CA LEU A 964 28.05 -18.13 11.79
C LEU A 964 28.79 -19.08 12.75
N GLN A 965 29.75 -19.88 12.28
CA GLN A 965 30.60 -20.70 13.15
C GLN A 965 31.46 -19.85 14.11
N GLU A 966 32.05 -18.74 13.66
CA GLU A 966 32.80 -17.81 14.50
C GLU A 966 31.93 -17.12 15.54
N GLN A 967 30.73 -16.66 15.16
CA GLN A 967 29.74 -16.06 16.08
C GLN A 967 29.19 -17.09 17.07
N LEU A 968 28.85 -18.30 16.61
CA LEU A 968 28.45 -19.43 17.47
C LEU A 968 29.57 -19.78 18.46
N LEU A 969 30.83 -19.76 18.02
CA LEU A 969 32.00 -20.00 18.87
C LEU A 969 32.19 -18.86 19.88
N GLN A 970 32.10 -17.59 19.45
CA GLN A 970 32.17 -16.42 20.34
C GLN A 970 31.06 -16.44 21.39
N GLN A 971 29.83 -16.75 21.01
CA GLN A 971 28.70 -16.84 21.93
C GLN A 971 28.82 -18.03 22.88
N ARG A 972 29.33 -19.18 22.42
CA ARG A 972 29.68 -20.31 23.29
C ARG A 972 30.79 -20.01 24.27
N LEU A 973 31.72 -19.12 23.94
CA LEU A 973 32.76 -18.69 24.88
C LEU A 973 32.21 -17.71 25.92
N GLN A 974 31.18 -16.93 25.58
CA GLN A 974 30.53 -15.98 26.49
C GLN A 974 29.47 -16.63 27.41
N ALA A 975 28.73 -17.64 26.93
CA ALA A 975 27.64 -18.25 27.69
C ALA A 975 28.09 -18.92 29.03
N PRO A 976 29.18 -19.70 29.10
CA PRO A 976 29.67 -20.28 30.35
C PRO A 976 30.15 -19.22 31.35
N ALA A 977 30.76 -18.12 30.87
CA ALA A 977 31.21 -17.02 31.71
C ALA A 977 30.03 -16.28 32.35
N ALA A 978 28.96 -16.05 31.59
CA ALA A 978 27.73 -15.43 32.09
C ALA A 978 26.91 -16.36 33.02
N ILE A 979 26.82 -17.66 32.69
CA ILE A 979 26.16 -18.67 33.55
C ILE A 979 26.89 -18.83 34.88
N ASN A 980 28.23 -18.80 34.88
CA ASN A 980 29.03 -18.88 36.10
C ASN A 980 28.97 -17.58 36.91
N ALA A 981 28.89 -16.41 36.27
CA ALA A 981 28.69 -15.13 36.95
C ALA A 981 27.29 -15.01 37.60
N ALA A 982 26.23 -15.47 36.92
CA ALA A 982 24.86 -15.47 37.45
C ALA A 982 24.68 -16.47 38.61
N ARG A 983 25.38 -17.61 38.57
CA ARG A 983 25.42 -18.58 39.69
C ARG A 983 26.23 -18.08 40.90
N ALA A 984 27.14 -17.14 40.71
CA ALA A 984 27.98 -16.56 41.76
C ALA A 984 27.37 -15.33 42.45
N ALA A 985 26.27 -14.78 41.95
CA ALA A 985 25.58 -13.64 42.56
C ALA A 985 24.67 -14.10 43.72
N PRO A 986 24.86 -13.62 44.97
CA PRO A 986 23.98 -13.96 46.07
C PRO A 986 22.59 -13.32 45.85
N ALA A 987 21.54 -14.09 46.16
CA ALA A 987 20.16 -13.60 46.13
C ALA A 987 19.97 -12.45 47.13
N VAL A 988 19.96 -11.22 46.65
CA VAL A 988 19.55 -10.07 47.44
C VAL A 988 18.03 -10.12 47.57
N GLN A 989 17.54 -10.45 48.77
CA GLN A 989 16.14 -10.30 49.14
C GLN A 989 15.76 -8.82 49.01
N SER A 990 14.94 -8.50 48.01
CA SER A 990 14.26 -7.21 47.90
C SER A 990 13.15 -7.15 48.95
N THR A 991 13.44 -6.57 50.12
CA THR A 991 12.41 -6.02 51.02
C THR A 991 12.02 -4.65 50.49
N ALA A 992 11.01 -4.61 49.62
CA ALA A 992 10.36 -3.36 49.25
C ALA A 992 9.18 -3.12 50.20
N GLU A 993 9.34 -2.16 51.11
CA GLU A 993 8.25 -1.56 51.86
C GLU A 993 7.28 -0.83 50.91
N PRO A 994 5.97 -0.77 51.21
CA PRO A 994 5.01 -0.05 50.39
C PRO A 994 5.15 1.45 50.63
N ARG A 995 5.62 2.19 49.60
CA ARG A 995 5.51 3.64 49.58
C ARG A 995 4.05 4.05 49.50
N GLN A 996 3.63 4.80 50.51
CA GLN A 996 2.34 5.44 50.64
C GLN A 996 2.01 6.31 49.42
N THR A 997 0.74 6.22 49.06
CA THR A 997 -0.03 7.15 48.22
C THR A 997 0.30 8.62 48.48
N VAL A 998 0.75 9.32 47.44
CA VAL A 998 0.59 10.78 47.33
C VAL A 998 -0.60 11.02 46.43
N THR A 999 -1.64 11.58 47.02
CA THR A 999 -2.86 12.08 46.40
C THR A 999 -2.55 13.19 45.40
N ALA A 1000 -3.19 13.10 44.23
CA ALA A 1000 -3.23 14.18 43.25
C ALA A 1000 -4.26 15.23 43.71
N GLU A 1001 -3.77 16.40 44.08
CA GLU A 1001 -4.55 17.64 44.11
C GLU A 1001 -3.66 18.78 43.62
N GLN A 1002 -4.23 19.61 42.74
CA GLN A 1002 -3.78 20.92 42.26
C GLN A 1002 -2.64 20.98 41.22
N SER A 1003 -2.99 21.26 39.97
CA SER A 1003 -2.95 22.64 39.46
C SER A 1003 -3.39 22.74 38.00
N GLU A 1004 -4.45 23.54 37.81
CA GLU A 1004 -4.75 24.27 36.59
C GLU A 1004 -3.55 25.17 36.17
N ARG A 1005 -3.54 25.55 34.88
CA ARG A 1005 -2.72 26.56 34.18
C ARG A 1005 -1.52 26.04 33.36
N ARG A 1006 -1.79 25.59 32.13
CA ARG A 1006 -1.62 26.38 30.89
C ARG A 1006 -2.02 25.57 29.68
#